data_AF-A0A9E1UUZ3-F1
#
_entry.id   AF-A0A9E1UUZ3-F1
#
_cell.length_a   1.000
_cell.length_b   1.000
_cell.length_c   1.000
_cell.angle_alpha   90.00
_cell.angle_beta   90.00
_cell.angle_gamma   90.00
#
_symmetry.space_group_name_H-M   'P 1'
#
loop_
_entity.id
_entity.type
_entity.pdbx_description
1 polymer ?
#
loop_
_entity_poly.entity_id
_entity_poly.type
_entity_poly.pdbx_seq_one_letter_code
_entity_poly.pdbx_strand_id
1 'polypeptide(L)'
;MVFSFQCPLCEGGLEADASLSGSQAKCPQCGHLVAIPASQVGEGATLAGFRLERLLGKGGMGQVYLARQSSVNREVAVKVLPPNFAADEHAVQRFLHEGELAARLDHSNIATVYEAGEDDGNYYLAMAYVEGESLDLRLKRDGALPETEALAIVRDVAVALAYAWDEFQLLHRDIKPANIMVDRRQRIFLMDLGLAKSLGEDHGMTLSGAILGTPQYMSPEQAQGQSDLGVASDVYSLGATLYHLATGAPPFAGDSVLKVLHQHVHAPLPAPRERNPDLSEGCARLIERMLAKKPEDRYGDWRALVADLAAVQGHELPTDTVSGAHHRGGVANPSDMAHQAQEALARQRHKPDHHAPNSARHPSRPLYRSPLVLGIGAASLALLLVLGIAVGRARKGTGKPKATTVATKTATTPQAGTGRKEGDESGAEPPAKAPEVAATAVRAKAPEPGPEAVPDPVPETATAKAPNPVSVAANSNVREALSRISLPHSGDWALGFDGKGGGVVVPGLDWDFSVPLTVEAVFMALGSEPAFIAGRGGTAGVWLGTRDGMVVAYRRGEAGTVVSAQARLVERRAMHAAAVWDGTELRLYINGYLVAKGGAPHAWPDSGHKEFLVGALGDVRLAGTVETVRVSKVACYTEDFELDQALPLKPDADTLCLLDFEEGKGDVAKDASGHGHDGRIADAAWRKMWPSAMAEGELREVEANLRKANPTAADLLLKVVSVPSGVNLDLGGIATLHDLSPLAGLPIVGLDVTRTSVSDLSPLRGMRIGWLGVDRWGDYTPIGDGIEDLSPLKGMPLVFLTLYGHHRVKDLLPLQGCPLRTLYVGSNAASDLSPLAGMPLEILRLAGDAIRDLSPIQNAPLRVLLL
;
A
#
# COMPACT_ATOMS: atom_id res chain seq x y z
N MET A 1 30.88 23.71 -2.80
CA MET A 1 30.58 22.27 -2.69
C MET A 1 31.75 21.66 -1.96
N VAL A 2 31.50 20.96 -0.87
CA VAL A 2 32.53 20.42 0.02
C VAL A 2 32.50 18.89 -0.11
N PHE A 3 33.67 18.26 -0.17
CA PHE A 3 33.80 16.81 -0.22
C PHE A 3 34.20 16.28 1.14
N SER A 4 33.41 15.34 1.65
CA SER A 4 33.64 14.63 2.90
C SER A 4 34.40 13.33 2.65
N PHE A 5 35.47 13.08 3.40
CA PHE A 5 36.30 11.88 3.32
C PHE A 5 37.01 11.61 4.64
N GLN A 6 37.74 10.50 4.75
CA GLN A 6 38.46 10.14 5.97
C GLN A 6 39.94 9.92 5.69
N CYS A 7 40.79 10.27 6.66
CA CYS A 7 42.21 9.94 6.60
C CYS A 7 42.39 8.42 6.65
N PRO A 8 43.10 7.78 5.70
CA PRO A 8 43.29 6.33 5.71
C PRO A 8 44.18 5.85 6.86
N LEU A 9 44.93 6.75 7.51
CA LEU A 9 45.85 6.40 8.59
C LEU A 9 45.22 6.54 9.99
N CYS A 10 44.56 7.66 10.26
CA CYS A 10 44.00 7.96 11.59
C CYS A 10 42.48 7.97 11.63
N GLU A 11 41.82 7.71 10.50
CA GLU A 11 40.35 7.65 10.34
C GLU A 11 39.59 8.94 10.69
N GLY A 12 40.32 10.03 10.96
CA GLY A 12 39.76 11.35 11.18
C GLY A 12 39.00 11.85 9.96
N GLY A 13 37.80 12.40 10.19
CA GLY A 13 36.99 13.04 9.17
C GLY A 13 37.67 14.29 8.62
N LEU A 14 37.61 14.46 7.29
CA LEU A 14 38.22 15.54 6.54
C LEU A 14 37.19 16.11 5.58
N GLU A 15 37.28 17.42 5.37
CA GLU A 15 36.49 18.17 4.42
C GLU A 15 37.42 18.97 3.50
N ALA A 16 37.12 19.00 2.21
CA ALA A 16 37.85 19.82 1.24
C ALA A 16 36.91 20.49 0.24
N ASP A 17 37.26 21.69 -0.21
CA ASP A 17 36.53 22.36 -1.28
C ASP A 17 36.65 21.57 -2.59
N ALA A 18 35.55 21.47 -3.35
CA ALA A 18 35.50 20.76 -4.63
C ALA A 18 36.53 21.25 -5.66
N SER A 19 37.01 22.49 -5.56
CA SER A 19 38.12 23.02 -6.40
C SER A 19 39.44 22.27 -6.20
N LEU A 20 39.58 21.52 -5.10
CA LEU A 20 40.74 20.70 -4.77
C LEU A 20 40.55 19.22 -5.14
N SER A 21 39.51 18.87 -5.92
CA SER A 21 39.23 17.46 -6.27
C SER A 21 40.42 16.76 -6.91
N GLY A 22 40.68 15.52 -6.51
CA GLY A 22 41.79 14.72 -7.01
C GLY A 22 43.19 15.20 -6.60
N SER A 23 43.31 16.28 -5.82
CA SER A 23 44.59 16.75 -5.27
C SER A 23 44.90 16.07 -3.91
N GLN A 24 46.01 16.44 -3.27
CA GLN A 24 46.39 15.90 -1.97
C GLN A 24 46.44 17.00 -0.90
N ALA A 25 45.98 16.67 0.31
CA ALA A 25 46.06 17.54 1.48
C ALA A 25 46.68 16.81 2.66
N LYS A 26 47.37 17.54 3.55
CA LYS A 26 47.83 16.96 4.82
C LYS A 26 46.66 16.86 5.80
N CYS A 27 46.45 15.68 6.35
CA CYS A 27 45.54 15.47 7.46
C CYS A 27 45.96 16.34 8.66
N PRO A 28 45.10 17.22 9.19
CA PRO A 28 45.42 18.09 10.31
C PRO A 28 45.66 17.31 11.62
N GLN A 29 45.18 16.07 11.70
CA GLN A 29 45.21 15.27 12.93
C GLN A 29 46.48 14.42 13.05
N CYS A 30 46.99 13.85 11.96
CA CYS A 30 48.18 12.97 11.97
C CYS A 30 49.29 13.39 10.99
N GLY A 31 49.07 14.44 10.18
CA GLY A 31 50.04 14.92 9.20
C GLY A 31 50.20 14.05 7.95
N HIS A 32 49.49 12.93 7.85
CA HIS A 32 49.50 12.06 6.68
C HIS A 32 48.99 12.78 5.43
N LEU A 33 49.62 12.56 4.27
CA LEU A 33 49.13 13.09 3.00
C LEU A 33 47.94 12.24 2.52
N VAL A 34 46.78 12.87 2.35
CA VAL A 34 45.53 12.21 1.96
C VAL A 34 45.09 12.72 0.59
N ALA A 35 44.67 11.81 -0.29
CA ALA A 35 44.06 12.18 -1.55
C ALA A 35 42.63 12.67 -1.33
N ILE A 36 42.29 13.82 -1.89
CA ILE A 36 40.93 14.35 -1.90
C ILE A 36 40.14 13.60 -2.99
N PRO A 37 38.92 13.12 -2.70
CA PRO A 37 38.09 12.42 -3.69
C PRO A 37 37.89 13.24 -4.96
N ALA A 38 37.76 12.55 -6.10
CA ALA A 38 37.51 13.19 -7.39
C ALA A 38 36.06 13.72 -7.53
N SER A 39 35.14 13.16 -6.75
CA SER A 39 33.72 13.50 -6.71
C SER A 39 33.15 13.34 -5.31
N GLN A 40 32.03 14.02 -5.04
CA GLN A 40 31.29 13.92 -3.77
C GLN A 40 30.76 12.50 -3.52
N VAL A 41 30.40 11.80 -4.59
CA VAL A 41 30.07 10.37 -4.60
C VAL A 41 31.06 9.66 -5.51
N GLY A 42 32.00 8.90 -4.92
CA GLY A 42 33.07 8.20 -5.62
C GLY A 42 34.00 7.48 -4.66
N GLU A 43 34.93 6.69 -5.18
CA GLU A 43 35.92 5.97 -4.36
C GLU A 43 36.73 6.94 -3.50
N GLY A 44 36.88 6.62 -2.21
CA GLY A 44 37.52 7.45 -1.19
C GLY A 44 36.60 8.48 -0.51
N ALA A 45 35.43 8.78 -1.08
CA ALA A 45 34.46 9.69 -0.47
C ALA A 45 33.75 9.02 0.73
N THR A 46 33.19 9.84 1.62
CA THR A 46 32.30 9.39 2.70
C THR A 46 30.91 9.96 2.47
N LEU A 47 29.92 9.07 2.43
CA LEU A 47 28.50 9.39 2.24
C LEU A 47 27.74 8.84 3.45
N ALA A 48 27.07 9.69 4.24
CA ALA A 48 26.30 9.33 5.43
C ALA A 48 27.04 8.40 6.42
N GLY A 49 28.35 8.61 6.61
CA GLY A 49 29.17 7.74 7.46
C GLY A 49 29.63 6.42 6.82
N PHE A 50 29.31 6.18 5.55
CA PHE A 50 29.81 5.10 4.72
C PHE A 50 31.00 5.56 3.87
N ARG A 51 32.19 5.01 4.14
CA ARG A 51 33.37 5.25 3.32
C ARG A 51 33.29 4.41 2.06
N LEU A 52 33.14 5.03 0.89
CA LEU A 52 33.05 4.35 -0.40
C LEU A 52 34.43 3.84 -0.80
N GLU A 53 34.62 2.53 -0.88
CA GLU A 53 35.94 1.93 -1.12
C GLU A 53 36.16 1.59 -2.59
N ARG A 54 35.17 0.95 -3.23
CA ARG A 54 35.31 0.45 -4.59
C ARG A 54 33.98 0.41 -5.33
N LEU A 55 33.94 0.82 -6.59
CA LEU A 55 32.74 0.66 -7.42
C LEU A 55 32.50 -0.83 -7.74
N LEU A 56 31.31 -1.34 -7.38
CA LEU A 56 30.85 -2.70 -7.68
C LEU A 56 30.13 -2.77 -9.03
N GLY A 57 29.34 -1.75 -9.37
CA GLY A 57 28.57 -1.72 -10.61
C GLY A 57 27.97 -0.36 -10.91
N LYS A 58 27.67 -0.10 -12.18
CA LYS A 58 27.03 1.12 -12.67
C LYS A 58 25.97 0.77 -13.72
N GLY A 59 24.76 1.25 -13.54
CA GLY A 59 23.63 1.01 -14.45
C GLY A 59 22.62 2.15 -14.47
N GLY A 60 21.48 1.94 -15.13
CA GLY A 60 20.41 2.94 -15.25
C GLY A 60 19.78 3.36 -13.91
N MET A 61 19.93 2.52 -12.87
CA MET A 61 19.32 2.72 -11.54
C MET A 61 20.30 3.24 -10.48
N GLY A 62 21.53 3.58 -10.86
CA GLY A 62 22.53 4.07 -9.89
C GLY A 62 23.92 3.48 -10.05
N GLN A 63 24.76 3.88 -9.11
CA GLN A 63 26.08 3.32 -8.88
C GLN A 63 26.06 2.56 -7.57
N VAL A 64 26.63 1.36 -7.54
CA VAL A 64 26.74 0.55 -6.33
C VAL A 64 28.20 0.47 -5.93
N TYR A 65 28.51 0.82 -4.69
CA TYR A 65 29.85 0.81 -4.12
C TYR A 65 29.96 -0.23 -3.01
N LEU A 66 31.09 -0.93 -2.94
CA LEU A 66 31.54 -1.52 -1.69
C LEU A 66 31.94 -0.36 -0.80
N ALA A 67 31.39 -0.33 0.41
CA ALA A 67 31.66 0.71 1.37
C ALA A 67 31.84 0.12 2.77
N ARG A 68 32.43 0.91 3.65
CA ARG A 68 32.62 0.57 5.05
C ARG A 68 31.82 1.50 5.92
N GLN A 69 30.90 0.95 6.71
CA GLN A 69 30.12 1.69 7.68
C GLN A 69 31.01 2.05 8.88
N SER A 70 31.29 3.33 9.08
CA SER A 70 32.27 3.81 10.07
C SER A 70 31.85 3.49 11.52
N SER A 71 30.55 3.51 11.82
CA SER A 71 30.04 3.35 13.19
C SER A 71 30.30 1.97 13.81
N VAL A 72 30.34 0.93 12.98
CA VAL A 72 30.46 -0.48 13.41
C VAL A 72 31.56 -1.24 12.67
N ASN A 73 32.30 -0.56 11.80
CA ASN A 73 33.37 -1.13 10.97
C ASN A 73 32.94 -2.37 10.17
N ARG A 74 31.81 -2.24 9.45
CA ARG A 74 31.19 -3.32 8.65
C ARG A 74 31.24 -3.00 7.16
N GLU A 75 31.57 -4.00 6.34
CA GLU A 75 31.44 -3.90 4.88
C GLU A 75 29.98 -3.99 4.44
N VAL A 76 29.57 -3.07 3.57
CA VAL A 76 28.21 -2.92 3.05
C VAL A 76 28.27 -2.58 1.56
N ALA A 77 27.18 -2.85 0.85
CA ALA A 77 26.96 -2.32 -0.49
C ALA A 77 26.12 -1.04 -0.39
N VAL A 78 26.57 0.07 -0.98
CA VAL A 78 25.86 1.35 -0.99
C VAL A 78 25.47 1.67 -2.43
N LYS A 79 24.17 1.62 -2.71
CA LYS A 79 23.59 2.03 -3.98
C LYS A 79 23.23 3.51 -3.91
N VAL A 80 23.76 4.30 -4.82
CA VAL A 80 23.55 5.75 -4.89
C VAL A 80 22.71 6.08 -6.12
N LEU A 81 21.64 6.84 -5.90
CA LEU A 81 20.70 7.23 -6.93
C LEU A 81 21.38 8.21 -7.92
N PRO A 82 21.17 8.07 -9.24
CA PRO A 82 21.77 8.99 -10.21
C PRO A 82 21.24 10.42 -10.03
N PRO A 83 22.06 11.46 -10.30
CA PRO A 83 21.63 12.86 -10.18
C PRO A 83 20.36 13.21 -10.96
N ASN A 84 20.15 12.60 -12.13
CA ASN A 84 18.97 12.85 -12.97
C ASN A 84 17.66 12.37 -12.32
N PHE A 85 17.73 11.33 -11.47
CA PHE A 85 16.58 10.84 -10.70
C PHE A 85 16.50 11.52 -9.33
N ALA A 86 17.64 11.94 -8.76
CA ALA A 86 17.67 12.74 -7.53
C ALA A 86 16.98 14.11 -7.67
N ALA A 87 16.87 14.63 -8.90
CA ALA A 87 16.14 15.86 -9.20
C ALA A 87 14.61 15.67 -9.37
N ASP A 88 14.14 14.41 -9.43
CA ASP A 88 12.72 14.08 -9.49
C ASP A 88 12.26 13.61 -8.10
N GLU A 89 11.54 14.49 -7.40
CA GLU A 89 11.03 14.20 -6.05
C GLU A 89 10.17 12.93 -6.00
N HIS A 90 9.45 12.58 -7.08
CA HIS A 90 8.69 11.33 -7.12
C HIS A 90 9.60 10.11 -7.20
N ALA A 91 10.66 10.16 -8.01
CA ALA A 91 11.63 9.09 -8.11
C ALA A 91 12.38 8.90 -6.78
N VAL A 92 12.72 10.00 -6.10
CA VAL A 92 13.33 9.99 -4.77
C VAL A 92 12.41 9.37 -3.71
N GLN A 93 11.17 9.86 -3.60
CA GLN A 93 10.22 9.37 -2.60
C GLN A 93 9.95 7.88 -2.78
N ARG A 94 9.81 7.41 -4.03
CA ARG A 94 9.64 5.98 -4.30
C ARG A 94 10.90 5.17 -4.00
N PHE A 95 12.09 5.67 -4.36
CA PHE A 95 13.36 5.02 -4.03
C PHE A 95 13.54 4.83 -2.52
N LEU A 96 13.27 5.87 -1.73
CA LEU A 96 13.33 5.79 -0.27
C LEU A 96 12.25 4.86 0.29
N HIS A 97 11.00 4.98 -0.20
CA HIS A 97 9.90 4.15 0.26
C HIS A 97 10.13 2.64 -0.01
N GLU A 98 10.63 2.29 -1.19
CA GLU A 98 10.97 0.90 -1.49
C GLU A 98 12.17 0.41 -0.69
N GLY A 99 13.15 1.28 -0.43
CA GLY A 99 14.24 0.99 0.49
C GLY A 99 13.73 0.69 1.91
N GLU A 100 12.78 1.47 2.42
CA GLU A 100 12.13 1.24 3.71
C GLU A 100 11.34 -0.07 3.74
N LEU A 101 10.61 -0.40 2.67
CA LEU A 101 9.89 -1.68 2.57
C LEU A 101 10.86 -2.86 2.53
N ALA A 102 11.94 -2.76 1.75
CA ALA A 102 12.97 -3.79 1.67
C ALA A 102 13.73 -3.96 3.00
N ALA A 103 13.90 -2.90 3.79
CA ALA A 103 14.51 -2.95 5.11
C ALA A 103 13.70 -3.73 6.16
N ARG A 104 12.41 -4.00 5.88
CA ARG A 104 11.55 -4.84 6.74
C ARG A 104 11.75 -6.34 6.50
N LEU A 105 12.38 -6.71 5.38
CA LEU A 105 12.59 -8.10 5.00
C LEU A 105 13.75 -8.71 5.81
N ASP A 106 13.48 -9.83 6.46
CA ASP A 106 14.46 -10.61 7.21
C ASP A 106 14.38 -12.07 6.77
N HIS A 107 15.16 -12.42 5.73
CA HIS A 107 15.20 -13.76 5.17
C HIS A 107 16.61 -14.13 4.71
N SER A 108 17.02 -15.39 4.95
CA SER A 108 18.38 -15.85 4.67
C SER A 108 18.80 -15.81 3.20
N ASN A 109 17.83 -15.78 2.28
CA ASN A 109 18.04 -15.67 0.84
C ASN A 109 17.67 -14.29 0.25
N ILE A 110 17.39 -13.28 1.07
CA ILE A 110 17.19 -11.89 0.62
C ILE A 110 18.32 -11.04 1.21
N ALA A 111 18.97 -10.23 0.39
CA ALA A 111 19.97 -9.31 0.90
C ALA A 111 19.32 -8.24 1.79
N THR A 112 19.70 -8.20 3.06
CA THR A 112 19.17 -7.25 4.03
C THR A 112 19.50 -5.82 3.61
N VAL A 113 18.48 -4.97 3.55
CA VAL A 113 18.66 -3.52 3.49
C VAL A 113 18.79 -3.01 4.92
N TYR A 114 19.88 -2.29 5.20
CA TYR A 114 20.14 -1.74 6.53
C TYR A 114 19.54 -0.36 6.70
N GLU A 115 19.63 0.48 5.67
CA GLU A 115 19.25 1.89 5.75
C GLU A 115 19.01 2.48 4.36
N ALA A 116 18.03 3.37 4.25
CA ALA A 116 17.79 4.25 3.12
C ALA A 116 17.84 5.69 3.61
N GLY A 117 18.45 6.59 2.85
CA GLY A 117 18.59 7.97 3.31
C GLY A 117 19.09 8.95 2.25
N GLU A 118 19.35 10.16 2.72
CA GLU A 118 19.90 11.28 1.94
C GLU A 118 21.13 11.84 2.66
N ASP A 119 22.17 12.19 1.92
CA ASP A 119 23.30 12.98 2.41
C ASP A 119 23.77 13.99 1.35
N ASP A 120 23.71 15.28 1.69
CA ASP A 120 23.99 16.42 0.81
C ASP A 120 23.32 16.32 -0.59
N GLY A 121 22.03 15.98 -0.63
CA GLY A 121 21.27 15.81 -1.88
C GLY A 121 21.59 14.54 -2.67
N ASN A 122 22.37 13.61 -2.09
CA ASN A 122 22.62 12.30 -2.67
C ASN A 122 21.81 11.24 -1.92
N TYR A 123 20.86 10.63 -2.63
CA TYR A 123 20.03 9.56 -2.08
C TYR A 123 20.73 8.21 -2.19
N TYR A 124 20.68 7.43 -1.12
CA TYR A 124 21.39 6.15 -1.06
C TYR A 124 20.60 5.05 -0.35
N LEU A 125 20.99 3.82 -0.63
CA LEU A 125 20.53 2.60 0.02
C LEU A 125 21.74 1.78 0.46
N ALA A 126 21.90 1.58 1.76
CA ALA A 126 22.94 0.72 2.33
C ALA A 126 22.36 -0.68 2.59
N MET A 127 23.00 -1.71 2.04
CA MET A 127 22.55 -3.09 2.10
C MET A 127 23.71 -4.05 2.38
N ALA A 128 23.37 -5.31 2.68
CA ALA A 128 24.34 -6.37 2.90
C ALA A 128 25.27 -6.51 1.69
N TYR A 129 26.59 -6.47 1.94
CA TYR A 129 27.56 -6.82 0.91
C TYR A 129 27.64 -8.34 0.79
N VAL A 130 27.26 -8.87 -0.38
CA VAL A 130 27.39 -10.30 -0.68
C VAL A 130 28.73 -10.52 -1.37
N GLU A 131 29.68 -11.14 -0.65
CA GLU A 131 30.97 -11.50 -1.21
C GLU A 131 30.84 -12.73 -2.11
N GLY A 132 30.59 -12.50 -3.40
CA GLY A 132 30.21 -13.51 -4.35
C GLY A 132 30.15 -13.02 -5.80
N GLU A 133 29.45 -13.79 -6.63
CA GLU A 133 29.25 -13.52 -8.05
C GLU A 133 27.76 -13.62 -8.40
N SER A 134 27.27 -12.75 -9.29
CA SER A 134 25.90 -12.81 -9.81
C SER A 134 25.74 -13.92 -10.84
N LEU A 135 24.53 -14.47 -10.98
CA LEU A 135 24.27 -15.55 -11.92
C LEU A 135 24.48 -15.15 -13.38
N ASP A 136 24.34 -13.87 -13.74
CA ASP A 136 24.65 -13.43 -15.11
C ASP A 136 26.15 -13.50 -15.44
N LEU A 137 27.02 -13.23 -14.46
CA LEU A 137 28.46 -13.40 -14.61
C LEU A 137 28.82 -14.89 -14.65
N ARG A 138 28.18 -15.70 -13.79
CA ARG A 138 28.35 -17.16 -13.80
C ARG A 138 27.91 -17.78 -15.13
N LEU A 139 26.78 -17.35 -15.69
CA LEU A 139 26.30 -17.74 -17.03
C LEU A 139 27.29 -17.35 -18.14
N LYS A 140 27.91 -16.16 -18.06
CA LYS A 140 28.93 -15.73 -19.03
C LYS A 140 30.20 -16.59 -18.94
N ARG A 141 30.55 -17.05 -17.74
CA ARG A 141 31.75 -17.87 -17.49
C ARG A 141 31.54 -19.34 -17.89
N ASP A 142 30.44 -19.93 -17.43
CA ASP A 142 30.21 -21.38 -17.45
C ASP A 142 29.20 -21.81 -18.52
N GLY A 143 28.41 -20.88 -19.07
CA GLY A 143 27.28 -21.20 -19.94
C GLY A 143 26.08 -21.72 -19.14
N ALA A 144 25.37 -22.71 -19.69
CA ALA A 144 24.26 -23.36 -18.98
C ALA A 144 24.76 -24.06 -17.71
N LEU A 145 23.98 -23.95 -16.64
CA LEU A 145 24.23 -24.65 -15.38
C LEU A 145 23.63 -26.07 -15.41
N PRO A 146 24.18 -27.02 -14.64
CA PRO A 146 23.54 -28.32 -14.43
C PRO A 146 22.11 -28.15 -13.89
N GLU A 147 21.17 -28.95 -14.41
CA GLU A 147 19.74 -28.88 -14.05
C GLU A 147 19.53 -28.88 -12.52
N THR A 148 20.19 -29.80 -11.82
CA THR A 148 20.07 -29.94 -10.36
C THR A 148 20.48 -28.66 -9.63
N GLU A 149 21.50 -27.97 -10.13
CA GLU A 149 21.98 -26.71 -9.58
C GLU A 149 21.00 -25.56 -9.89
N ALA A 150 20.56 -25.45 -11.15
CA ALA A 150 19.60 -24.43 -11.57
C ALA A 150 18.27 -24.52 -10.79
N LEU A 151 17.75 -25.73 -10.60
CA LEU A 151 16.54 -25.97 -9.81
C LEU A 151 16.74 -25.61 -8.32
N ALA A 152 17.90 -25.92 -7.74
CA ALA A 152 18.18 -25.60 -6.34
C ALA A 152 18.24 -24.08 -6.12
N ILE A 153 18.92 -23.37 -7.01
CA ILE A 153 18.99 -21.90 -7.01
C ILE A 153 17.58 -21.31 -7.10
N VAL A 154 16.79 -21.75 -8.07
CA VAL A 154 15.45 -21.21 -8.33
C VAL A 154 14.49 -21.53 -7.19
N ARG A 155 14.62 -22.69 -6.55
CA ARG A 155 13.86 -23.02 -5.34
C ARG A 155 14.18 -22.09 -4.18
N ASP A 156 15.45 -21.84 -3.91
CA ASP A 156 15.84 -20.93 -2.81
C ASP A 156 15.35 -19.50 -3.08
N VAL A 157 15.35 -19.05 -4.34
CA VAL A 157 14.74 -17.76 -4.75
C VAL A 157 13.21 -17.79 -4.61
N ALA A 158 12.54 -18.88 -5.00
CA ALA A 158 11.09 -19.02 -4.85
C ALA A 158 10.66 -19.00 -3.37
N VAL A 159 11.44 -19.61 -2.48
CA VAL A 159 11.22 -19.53 -1.02
C VAL A 159 11.37 -18.10 -0.51
N ALA A 160 12.38 -17.37 -0.98
CA ALA A 160 12.55 -15.96 -0.65
C ALA A 160 11.37 -15.09 -1.12
N LEU A 161 10.87 -15.32 -2.33
CA LEU A 161 9.73 -14.61 -2.89
C LEU A 161 8.41 -15.00 -2.21
N ALA A 162 8.25 -16.26 -1.81
CA ALA A 162 7.15 -16.70 -0.97
C ALA A 162 7.09 -15.90 0.33
N TYR A 163 8.22 -15.77 1.02
CA TYR A 163 8.33 -14.96 2.23
C TYR A 163 7.97 -13.49 1.98
N ALA A 164 8.52 -12.86 0.93
CA ALA A 164 8.24 -11.46 0.62
C ALA A 164 6.75 -11.22 0.29
N TRP A 165 6.13 -12.16 -0.41
CA TRP A 165 4.70 -12.08 -0.74
C TRP A 165 3.82 -12.37 0.47
N ASP A 166 4.00 -13.50 1.14
CA ASP A 166 3.13 -13.94 2.24
C ASP A 166 3.13 -12.93 3.41
N GLU A 167 4.30 -12.36 3.73
CA GLU A 167 4.45 -11.47 4.89
C GLU A 167 4.20 -9.99 4.56
N PHE A 168 4.49 -9.54 3.33
CA PHE A 168 4.49 -8.11 2.97
C PHE A 168 3.69 -7.79 1.71
N GLN A 169 3.11 -8.78 1.03
CA GLN A 169 2.43 -8.65 -0.27
C GLN A 169 3.31 -7.92 -1.30
N LEU A 170 4.61 -8.17 -1.23
CA LEU A 170 5.61 -7.45 -2.02
C LEU A 170 6.05 -8.27 -3.22
N LEU A 171 5.92 -7.69 -4.41
CA LEU A 171 6.46 -8.23 -5.66
C LEU A 171 7.86 -7.70 -5.92
N HIS A 172 8.71 -8.52 -6.52
CA HIS A 172 10.06 -8.12 -6.92
C HIS A 172 10.07 -7.34 -8.24
N ARG A 173 9.30 -7.78 -9.25
CA ARG A 173 9.08 -7.11 -10.55
C ARG A 173 10.29 -6.97 -11.50
N ASP A 174 11.48 -7.44 -11.11
CA ASP A 174 12.72 -7.39 -11.91
C ASP A 174 13.62 -8.61 -11.62
N ILE A 175 13.03 -9.80 -11.58
CA ILE A 175 13.77 -11.05 -11.33
C ILE A 175 14.57 -11.40 -12.58
N LYS A 176 15.89 -11.53 -12.42
CA LYS A 176 16.84 -11.88 -13.48
C LYS A 176 18.16 -12.40 -12.89
N PRO A 177 19.00 -13.09 -13.67
CA PRO A 177 20.30 -13.59 -13.20
C PRO A 177 21.22 -12.52 -12.57
N ALA A 178 21.14 -11.26 -13.03
CA ALA A 178 21.96 -10.18 -12.49
C ALA A 178 21.56 -9.73 -11.07
N ASN A 179 20.34 -10.04 -10.63
CA ASN A 179 19.81 -9.71 -9.31
C ASN A 179 19.88 -10.91 -8.35
N ILE A 180 20.49 -12.02 -8.76
CA ILE A 180 20.67 -13.21 -7.91
C ILE A 180 22.17 -13.46 -7.75
N MET A 181 22.63 -13.38 -6.51
CA MET A 181 24.04 -13.54 -6.13
C MET A 181 24.28 -14.89 -5.47
N VAL A 182 25.43 -15.48 -5.75
CA VAL A 182 25.94 -16.68 -5.08
C VAL A 182 27.18 -16.31 -4.29
N ASP A 183 27.14 -16.45 -2.97
CA ASP A 183 28.29 -16.17 -2.12
C ASP A 183 29.36 -17.27 -2.17
N ARG A 184 30.51 -17.03 -1.54
CA ARG A 184 31.61 -18.03 -1.44
C ARG A 184 31.22 -19.35 -0.77
N ARG A 185 30.12 -19.37 0.01
CA ARG A 185 29.58 -20.54 0.70
C ARG A 185 28.46 -21.21 -0.11
N GLN A 186 28.26 -20.82 -1.37
CA GLN A 186 27.19 -21.27 -2.26
C GLN A 186 25.78 -20.94 -1.74
N ARG A 187 25.63 -19.91 -0.91
CA ARG A 187 24.31 -19.40 -0.50
C ARG A 187 23.78 -18.43 -1.53
N ILE A 188 22.47 -18.49 -1.77
CA ILE A 188 21.77 -17.67 -2.74
C ILE A 188 21.21 -16.43 -2.08
N PHE A 189 21.42 -15.27 -2.69
CA PHE A 189 20.90 -13.98 -2.24
C PHE A 189 20.18 -13.28 -3.38
N LEU A 190 18.92 -12.93 -3.14
CA LEU A 190 18.12 -12.08 -4.00
C LEU A 190 18.37 -10.61 -3.65
N MET A 191 18.72 -9.83 -4.66
CA MET A 191 19.08 -8.41 -4.57
C MET A 191 18.01 -7.52 -5.20
N ASP A 192 17.97 -6.24 -4.85
CA ASP A 192 17.19 -5.20 -5.55
C ASP A 192 15.66 -5.45 -5.61
N LEU A 193 15.09 -5.98 -4.53
CA LEU A 193 13.66 -6.27 -4.45
C LEU A 193 12.84 -4.96 -4.51
N GLY A 194 11.99 -4.81 -5.52
CA GLY A 194 11.12 -3.64 -5.73
C GLY A 194 11.80 -2.40 -6.33
N LEU A 195 13.09 -2.18 -6.06
CA LEU A 195 13.84 -0.92 -6.32
C LEU A 195 13.91 -0.44 -7.78
N ALA A 196 13.60 -1.30 -8.74
CA ALA A 196 13.94 -1.11 -10.16
C ALA A 196 12.90 -0.31 -10.96
N LYS A 197 11.61 -0.46 -10.64
CA LYS A 197 10.53 0.09 -11.49
C LYS A 197 10.04 1.47 -11.03
N SER A 198 10.23 1.78 -9.76
CA SER A 198 9.87 3.09 -9.18
C SER A 198 10.68 4.27 -9.66
N LEU A 199 11.75 4.10 -10.42
CA LEU A 199 12.46 5.24 -10.99
C LEU A 199 11.83 5.73 -12.30
N GLY A 200 10.85 5.04 -12.89
CA GLY A 200 10.39 5.38 -14.24
C GLY A 200 8.94 5.06 -14.62
N GLU A 201 8.00 4.91 -13.69
CA GLU A 201 6.58 4.71 -14.05
C GLU A 201 5.84 6.04 -14.28
N ASP A 202 6.12 6.65 -15.43
CA ASP A 202 5.07 7.08 -16.35
C ASP A 202 5.00 5.99 -17.43
N HIS A 203 3.82 5.45 -17.73
CA HIS A 203 3.64 4.52 -18.84
C HIS A 203 3.92 5.22 -20.17
N GLY A 204 5.18 5.18 -20.60
CA GLY A 204 5.64 5.70 -21.88
C GLY A 204 7.14 5.53 -21.98
N MET A 205 7.60 5.04 -23.14
CA MET A 205 8.99 5.18 -23.54
C MET A 205 9.51 6.55 -23.08
N THR A 206 10.69 6.60 -22.46
CA THR A 206 11.38 7.89 -22.29
C THR A 206 11.40 8.60 -23.64
N LEU A 207 11.31 9.93 -23.68
CA LEU A 207 11.41 10.74 -24.92
C LEU A 207 12.71 10.43 -25.72
N SER A 208 13.65 9.68 -25.14
CA SER A 208 14.87 9.13 -25.72
C SER A 208 14.81 7.66 -26.20
N GLY A 209 13.69 6.94 -26.07
CA GLY A 209 13.54 5.55 -26.51
C GLY A 209 14.23 4.48 -25.62
N ALA A 210 14.66 4.84 -24.41
CA ALA A 210 15.20 3.89 -23.45
C ALA A 210 14.05 3.31 -22.61
N ILE A 211 13.83 2.00 -22.76
CA ILE A 211 12.95 1.22 -21.89
C ILE A 211 13.73 0.92 -20.60
N LEU A 212 13.17 1.31 -19.45
CA LEU A 212 13.72 0.95 -18.15
C LEU A 212 13.37 -0.52 -17.87
N GLY A 213 14.36 -1.41 -17.95
CA GLY A 213 14.22 -2.83 -17.64
C GLY A 213 15.12 -3.71 -18.52
N THR A 214 15.31 -4.98 -18.13
CA THR A 214 15.96 -5.99 -18.99
C THR A 214 14.86 -6.79 -19.69
N PRO A 215 14.49 -6.47 -20.93
CA PRO A 215 13.28 -6.98 -21.58
C PRO A 215 13.24 -8.50 -21.74
N GLN A 216 14.39 -9.17 -21.60
CA GLN A 216 14.58 -10.62 -21.77
C GLN A 216 13.89 -11.49 -20.69
N TYR A 217 13.47 -10.88 -19.58
CA TYR A 217 12.86 -11.59 -18.44
C TYR A 217 11.47 -11.04 -18.08
N MET A 218 11.01 -10.02 -18.79
CA MET A 218 9.76 -9.31 -18.46
C MET A 218 8.56 -10.19 -18.77
N SER A 219 7.55 -10.18 -17.89
CA SER A 219 6.32 -10.94 -18.13
C SER A 219 5.47 -10.32 -19.26
N PRO A 220 4.59 -11.09 -19.92
CA PRO A 220 3.71 -10.58 -20.97
C PRO A 220 2.88 -9.36 -20.51
N GLU A 221 2.30 -9.44 -19.32
CA GLU A 221 1.51 -8.36 -18.72
C GLU A 221 2.36 -7.12 -18.40
N GLN A 222 3.61 -7.30 -17.94
CA GLN A 222 4.55 -6.19 -17.78
C GLN A 222 4.93 -5.56 -19.13
N ALA A 223 5.17 -6.38 -20.15
CA ALA A 223 5.49 -5.93 -21.51
C ALA A 223 4.33 -5.18 -22.18
N GLN A 224 3.10 -5.47 -21.77
CA GLN A 224 1.87 -4.78 -22.18
C GLN A 224 1.56 -3.53 -21.34
N GLY A 225 2.33 -3.26 -20.28
CA GLY A 225 2.11 -2.12 -19.40
C GLY A 225 0.88 -2.25 -18.50
N GLN A 226 0.47 -3.48 -18.16
CA GLN A 226 -0.60 -3.71 -17.19
C GLN A 226 -0.14 -3.27 -15.78
N SER A 227 -1.05 -2.67 -15.03
CA SER A 227 -0.78 -2.14 -13.68
C SER A 227 -1.06 -3.15 -12.57
N ASP A 228 -1.91 -4.14 -12.82
CA ASP A 228 -2.33 -5.21 -11.91
C ASP A 228 -1.38 -6.43 -11.98
N LEU A 229 -0.11 -6.20 -11.67
CA LEU A 229 0.86 -7.28 -11.58
C LEU A 229 0.63 -8.10 -10.29
N GLY A 230 0.73 -9.42 -10.39
CA GLY A 230 0.58 -10.36 -9.28
C GLY A 230 1.72 -11.38 -9.22
N VAL A 231 1.58 -12.38 -8.33
CA VAL A 231 2.56 -13.48 -8.15
C VAL A 231 2.96 -14.12 -9.49
N ALA A 232 1.98 -14.34 -10.37
CA ALA A 232 2.19 -14.95 -11.69
C ALA A 232 3.19 -14.16 -12.57
N SER A 233 3.36 -12.86 -12.37
CA SER A 233 4.34 -12.03 -13.10
C SER A 233 5.77 -12.29 -12.66
N ASP A 234 5.98 -12.41 -11.35
CA ASP A 234 7.29 -12.77 -10.79
C ASP A 234 7.62 -14.24 -11.07
N VAL A 235 6.63 -15.14 -11.04
CA VAL A 235 6.78 -16.54 -11.47
C VAL A 235 7.27 -16.61 -12.92
N TYR A 236 6.71 -15.81 -13.82
CA TYR A 236 7.18 -15.75 -15.21
C TYR A 236 8.64 -15.30 -15.31
N SER A 237 8.99 -14.23 -14.60
CA SER A 237 10.35 -13.66 -14.61
C SER A 237 11.37 -14.66 -14.03
N LEU A 238 10.98 -15.38 -12.98
CA LEU A 238 11.76 -16.48 -12.42
C LEU A 238 11.84 -17.68 -13.40
N GLY A 239 10.78 -17.96 -14.15
CA GLY A 239 10.76 -18.98 -15.20
C GLY A 239 11.69 -18.65 -16.35
N ALA A 240 11.73 -17.39 -16.78
CA ALA A 240 12.68 -16.90 -17.79
C ALA A 240 14.13 -16.99 -17.29
N THR A 241 14.33 -16.74 -15.99
CA THR A 241 15.61 -16.93 -15.30
C THR A 241 16.01 -18.40 -15.29
N LEU A 242 15.11 -19.32 -14.89
CA LEU A 242 15.36 -20.77 -14.92
C LEU A 242 15.69 -21.27 -16.33
N TYR A 243 14.93 -20.83 -17.34
CA TYR A 243 15.21 -21.13 -18.74
C TYR A 243 16.64 -20.73 -19.13
N HIS A 244 17.06 -19.53 -18.75
CA HIS A 244 18.40 -19.05 -19.07
C HIS A 244 19.48 -19.85 -18.35
N LEU A 245 19.31 -20.11 -17.05
CA LEU A 245 20.23 -20.96 -16.28
C LEU A 245 20.36 -22.35 -16.91
N ALA A 246 19.24 -22.95 -17.32
CA ALA A 246 19.20 -24.31 -17.85
C ALA A 246 19.68 -24.44 -19.31
N THR A 247 19.58 -23.38 -20.12
CA THR A 247 19.89 -23.44 -21.57
C THR A 247 21.07 -22.57 -21.99
N GLY A 248 21.59 -21.72 -21.11
CA GLY A 248 22.68 -20.78 -21.38
C GLY A 248 22.28 -19.55 -22.20
N ALA A 249 21.00 -19.41 -22.59
CA ALA A 249 20.48 -18.23 -23.27
C ALA A 249 19.04 -17.90 -22.80
N PRO A 250 18.61 -16.63 -22.80
CA PRO A 250 17.25 -16.28 -22.43
C PRO A 250 16.22 -16.87 -23.43
N PRO A 251 14.95 -17.01 -23.03
CA PRO A 251 13.91 -17.58 -23.87
C PRO A 251 13.71 -16.76 -25.16
N PHE A 252 13.79 -15.43 -25.05
CA PHE A 252 13.66 -14.51 -26.16
C PHE A 252 14.82 -13.52 -26.22
N ALA A 253 15.29 -13.27 -27.44
CA ALA A 253 16.35 -12.33 -27.74
C ALA A 253 16.08 -11.68 -29.11
N GLY A 254 16.51 -10.43 -29.26
CA GLY A 254 16.26 -9.64 -30.45
C GLY A 254 17.20 -8.43 -30.55
N ASP A 255 17.28 -7.90 -31.76
CA ASP A 255 18.05 -6.71 -32.14
C ASP A 255 17.43 -5.39 -31.68
N SER A 256 16.17 -5.43 -31.21
CA SER A 256 15.51 -4.29 -30.58
C SER A 256 14.70 -4.72 -29.37
N VAL A 257 14.56 -3.80 -28.40
CA VAL A 257 13.78 -4.06 -27.18
C VAL A 257 12.32 -4.37 -27.52
N LEU A 258 11.71 -3.61 -28.44
CA LEU A 258 10.33 -3.80 -28.85
C LEU A 258 10.08 -5.22 -29.42
N LYS A 259 11.06 -5.77 -30.14
CA LYS A 259 10.98 -7.13 -30.66
C LYS A 259 10.97 -8.17 -29.54
N VAL A 260 11.81 -7.98 -28.52
CA VAL A 260 11.86 -8.89 -27.36
C VAL A 260 10.55 -8.82 -26.57
N LEU A 261 10.02 -7.62 -26.32
CA LEU A 261 8.71 -7.46 -25.67
C LEU A 261 7.59 -8.14 -26.49
N HIS A 262 7.55 -7.93 -27.79
CA HIS A 262 6.60 -8.60 -28.68
C HIS A 262 6.72 -10.13 -28.60
N GLN A 263 7.94 -10.68 -28.49
CA GLN A 263 8.15 -12.12 -28.33
C GLN A 263 7.61 -12.64 -27.00
N HIS A 264 7.82 -11.92 -25.90
CA HIS A 264 7.23 -12.27 -24.61
C HIS A 264 5.71 -12.33 -24.67
N VAL A 265 5.06 -11.39 -25.39
CA VAL A 265 3.59 -11.37 -25.52
C VAL A 265 3.05 -12.42 -26.50
N HIS A 266 3.67 -12.58 -27.67
CA HIS A 266 3.05 -13.31 -28.79
C HIS A 266 3.81 -14.53 -29.30
N ALA A 267 5.13 -14.60 -29.12
CA ALA A 267 5.91 -15.69 -29.70
C ALA A 267 5.76 -16.97 -28.87
N PRO A 268 5.67 -18.15 -29.50
CA PRO A 268 5.73 -19.42 -28.78
C PRO A 268 7.08 -19.54 -28.06
N LEU A 269 7.08 -20.19 -26.89
CA LEU A 269 8.31 -20.47 -26.15
C LEU A 269 9.17 -21.46 -26.96
N PRO A 270 10.44 -21.16 -27.26
CA PRO A 270 11.35 -22.14 -27.84
C PRO A 270 11.54 -23.28 -26.84
N ALA A 271 11.26 -24.52 -27.24
CA ALA A 271 11.21 -25.65 -26.31
C ALA A 271 12.54 -25.81 -25.55
N PRO A 272 12.54 -25.89 -24.20
CA PRO A 272 13.77 -25.97 -23.41
C PRO A 272 14.68 -27.13 -23.84
N ARG A 273 14.09 -28.29 -24.14
CA ARG A 273 14.82 -29.52 -24.54
C ARG A 273 15.36 -29.47 -25.98
N GLU A 274 14.83 -28.61 -26.84
CA GLU A 274 15.45 -28.36 -28.15
C GLU A 274 16.75 -27.58 -28.03
N ARG A 275 16.87 -26.73 -26.99
CA ARG A 275 18.09 -25.97 -26.71
C ARG A 275 19.09 -26.73 -25.85
N ASN A 276 18.61 -27.43 -24.84
CA ASN A 276 19.42 -28.30 -24.01
C ASN A 276 18.76 -29.70 -23.90
N PRO A 277 19.16 -30.66 -24.75
CA PRO A 277 18.61 -32.02 -24.76
C PRO A 277 18.82 -32.81 -23.46
N ASP A 278 19.78 -32.39 -22.62
CA ASP A 278 20.10 -33.07 -21.35
C ASP A 278 19.09 -32.75 -20.24
N LEU A 279 18.20 -31.77 -20.45
CA LEU A 279 17.15 -31.45 -19.49
C LEU A 279 16.12 -32.58 -19.38
N SER A 280 15.75 -32.88 -18.14
CA SER A 280 14.66 -33.79 -17.81
C SER A 280 13.33 -33.28 -18.33
N GLU A 281 12.39 -34.21 -18.54
CA GLU A 281 11.02 -33.86 -18.90
C GLU A 281 10.34 -33.02 -17.80
N GLY A 282 10.59 -33.34 -16.53
CA GLY A 282 10.05 -32.58 -15.40
C GLY A 282 10.50 -31.12 -15.41
N CYS A 283 11.80 -30.87 -15.64
CA CYS A 283 12.33 -29.51 -15.72
C CYS A 283 11.76 -28.73 -16.90
N ALA A 284 11.65 -29.38 -18.07
CA ALA A 284 11.07 -28.75 -19.26
C ALA A 284 9.60 -28.34 -19.04
N ARG A 285 8.77 -29.24 -18.50
CA ARG A 285 7.35 -28.96 -18.21
C ARG A 285 7.19 -27.86 -17.17
N LEU A 286 8.05 -27.85 -16.15
CA LEU A 286 8.07 -26.79 -15.13
C LEU A 286 8.35 -25.42 -15.76
N ILE A 287 9.41 -25.32 -16.57
CA ILE A 287 9.77 -24.10 -17.29
C ILE A 287 8.62 -23.62 -18.20
N GLU A 288 8.03 -24.55 -18.97
CA GLU A 288 6.92 -24.26 -19.87
C GLU A 288 5.70 -23.69 -19.11
N ARG A 289 5.36 -24.26 -17.95
CA ARG A 289 4.28 -23.77 -17.10
C ARG A 289 4.58 -22.39 -16.52
N MET A 290 5.78 -22.17 -15.98
CA MET A 290 6.18 -20.86 -15.45
C MET A 290 6.14 -19.76 -16.54
N LEU A 291 6.45 -20.12 -17.79
CA LEU A 291 6.50 -19.22 -18.94
C LEU A 291 5.22 -19.23 -19.80
N ALA A 292 4.12 -19.78 -19.28
CA ALA A 292 2.82 -19.72 -19.95
C ALA A 292 2.42 -18.27 -20.20
N LYS A 293 1.78 -17.99 -21.34
CA LYS A 293 1.49 -16.58 -21.72
C LYS A 293 0.42 -15.97 -20.83
N LYS A 294 -0.61 -16.74 -20.48
CA LYS A 294 -1.67 -16.30 -19.59
C LYS A 294 -1.25 -16.49 -18.12
N PRO A 295 -1.42 -15.48 -17.25
CA PRO A 295 -1.11 -15.61 -15.82
C PRO A 295 -1.81 -16.78 -15.13
N GLU A 296 -3.07 -17.07 -15.49
CA GLU A 296 -3.88 -18.14 -14.92
C GLU A 296 -3.39 -19.56 -15.27
N ASP A 297 -2.58 -19.70 -16.32
CA ASP A 297 -1.95 -20.97 -16.71
C ASP A 297 -0.63 -21.21 -15.96
N ARG A 298 -0.18 -20.24 -15.14
CA ARG A 298 1.05 -20.32 -14.32
C ARG A 298 0.71 -20.72 -12.88
N TYR A 299 1.72 -20.66 -12.00
CA TYR A 299 1.53 -20.77 -10.57
C TYR A 299 0.93 -19.48 -10.00
N GLY A 300 -0.24 -19.57 -9.37
CA GLY A 300 -0.88 -18.46 -8.66
C GLY A 300 -0.34 -18.24 -7.25
N ASP A 301 0.41 -19.21 -6.72
CA ASP A 301 1.00 -19.18 -5.39
C ASP A 301 2.42 -19.77 -5.39
N TRP A 302 3.28 -19.23 -4.53
CA TRP A 302 4.68 -19.64 -4.44
C TRP A 302 4.87 -21.04 -3.86
N ARG A 303 3.95 -21.51 -3.01
CA ARG A 303 4.06 -22.80 -2.31
C ARG A 303 3.92 -23.96 -3.29
N ALA A 304 2.99 -23.86 -4.23
CA ALA A 304 2.81 -24.82 -5.32
C ALA A 304 4.04 -24.89 -6.22
N LEU A 305 4.65 -23.74 -6.55
CA LEU A 305 5.89 -23.71 -7.33
C LEU A 305 7.05 -24.37 -6.56
N VAL A 306 7.22 -24.07 -5.26
CA VAL A 306 8.27 -24.68 -4.43
C VAL A 306 8.09 -26.20 -4.32
N ALA A 307 6.86 -26.67 -4.19
CA ALA A 307 6.56 -28.11 -4.15
C ALA A 307 6.92 -28.80 -5.47
N ASP A 308 6.51 -28.25 -6.61
CA ASP A 308 6.84 -28.81 -7.93
C ASP A 308 8.36 -28.74 -8.23
N LEU A 309 9.05 -27.67 -7.80
CA LEU A 309 10.53 -27.60 -7.89
C LEU A 309 11.18 -28.75 -7.11
N ALA A 310 10.71 -29.05 -5.89
CA ALA A 310 11.23 -30.16 -5.10
C ALA A 310 10.90 -31.53 -5.72
N ALA A 311 9.70 -31.70 -6.28
CA ALA A 311 9.30 -32.92 -6.97
C ALA A 311 10.19 -33.19 -8.20
N VAL A 312 10.43 -32.16 -9.03
CA VAL A 312 11.30 -32.28 -10.22
C VAL A 312 12.75 -32.57 -9.81
N GLN A 313 13.25 -31.99 -8.72
CA GLN A 313 14.55 -32.36 -8.16
C GLN A 313 14.61 -33.83 -7.72
N GLY A 314 13.48 -34.41 -7.32
CA GLY A 314 13.31 -35.84 -7.03
C GLY A 314 13.08 -36.73 -8.26
N HIS A 315 13.22 -36.18 -9.47
CA HIS A 315 12.92 -36.84 -10.76
C HIS A 315 11.45 -37.17 -10.99
N GLU A 316 10.54 -36.45 -10.33
CA GLU A 316 9.10 -36.53 -10.57
C GLU A 316 8.64 -35.48 -11.59
N LEU A 317 7.43 -35.65 -12.13
CA LEU A 317 6.81 -34.65 -13.00
C LEU A 317 6.09 -33.59 -12.14
N PRO A 318 6.07 -32.31 -12.55
CA PRO A 318 5.27 -31.30 -11.86
C PRO A 318 3.78 -31.62 -11.95
N THR A 319 3.01 -31.21 -10.94
CA THR A 319 1.58 -31.52 -10.86
C THR A 319 0.76 -30.79 -11.93
N ASP A 320 0.04 -31.52 -12.77
CA ASP A 320 -0.86 -30.94 -13.78
C ASP A 320 -2.14 -30.41 -13.11
N THR A 321 -2.12 -29.16 -12.64
CA THR A 321 -3.33 -28.46 -12.19
C THR A 321 -3.83 -27.48 -13.26
N VAL A 322 -4.19 -28.02 -14.42
CA VAL A 322 -5.20 -27.41 -15.30
C VAL A 322 -6.17 -28.52 -15.73
N SER A 323 -7.09 -28.89 -14.83
CA SER A 323 -8.50 -29.26 -15.12
C SER A 323 -9.18 -29.90 -13.89
N GLY A 324 -10.23 -29.26 -13.37
CA GLY A 324 -11.39 -29.93 -12.78
C GLY A 324 -11.33 -30.39 -11.32
N ALA A 325 -11.66 -29.50 -10.37
CA ALA A 325 -12.06 -29.89 -9.02
C ALA A 325 -13.34 -29.17 -8.54
N HIS A 326 -14.39 -29.20 -9.37
CA HIS A 326 -15.78 -29.13 -8.90
C HIS A 326 -16.64 -30.09 -9.73
N HIS A 327 -16.55 -31.38 -9.42
CA HIS A 327 -17.68 -32.32 -9.51
C HIS A 327 -17.30 -33.63 -8.82
N ARG A 328 -17.71 -33.79 -7.56
CA ARG A 328 -18.02 -35.13 -7.05
C ARG A 328 -19.41 -35.50 -7.58
N GLY A 329 -19.45 -36.47 -8.49
CA GLY A 329 -20.70 -37.13 -8.88
C GLY A 329 -20.63 -37.78 -10.26
N GLY A 330 -20.39 -39.09 -10.29
CA GLY A 330 -20.80 -39.98 -11.38
C GLY A 330 -19.73 -40.35 -12.40
N VAL A 331 -19.31 -41.61 -12.36
CA VAL A 331 -18.57 -42.26 -13.46
C VAL A 331 -19.50 -42.34 -14.68
N ALA A 332 -19.15 -41.68 -15.78
CA ALA A 332 -19.88 -41.78 -17.05
C ALA A 332 -19.15 -42.69 -18.05
N ASN A 333 -19.92 -43.55 -18.71
CA ASN A 333 -19.49 -44.65 -19.57
C ASN A 333 -19.16 -44.13 -21.00
N PRO A 334 -18.12 -44.63 -21.69
CA PRO A 334 -17.72 -44.16 -23.03
C PRO A 334 -18.79 -44.31 -24.14
N SER A 335 -19.87 -45.05 -23.90
CA SER A 335 -21.01 -45.19 -24.80
C SER A 335 -21.90 -43.93 -24.87
N ASP A 336 -21.95 -43.13 -23.80
CA ASP A 336 -22.90 -42.03 -23.69
C ASP A 336 -22.42 -40.78 -24.43
N MET A 337 -21.10 -40.61 -24.57
CA MET A 337 -20.51 -39.51 -25.35
C MET A 337 -20.67 -39.70 -26.87
N ALA A 338 -20.69 -40.95 -27.36
CA ALA A 338 -20.91 -41.24 -28.78
C ALA A 338 -22.38 -40.97 -29.20
N HIS A 339 -23.33 -41.26 -28.31
CA HIS A 339 -24.75 -41.03 -28.56
C HIS A 339 -25.10 -39.53 -28.53
N GLN A 340 -24.47 -38.75 -27.64
CA GLN A 340 -24.67 -37.30 -27.56
C GLN A 340 -24.05 -36.54 -28.75
N ALA A 341 -22.91 -37.00 -29.28
CA ALA A 341 -22.30 -36.43 -30.49
C ALA A 341 -23.15 -36.67 -31.75
N GLN A 342 -23.83 -37.83 -31.85
CA GLN A 342 -24.74 -38.13 -32.96
C GLN A 342 -26.08 -37.38 -32.87
N GLU A 343 -26.60 -37.13 -31.66
CA GLU A 343 -27.80 -36.30 -31.48
C GLU A 343 -27.57 -34.81 -31.76
N ALA A 344 -26.37 -34.28 -31.47
CA ALA A 344 -25.99 -32.90 -31.79
C ALA A 344 -25.88 -32.66 -33.32
N LEU A 345 -25.40 -33.66 -34.07
CA LEU A 345 -25.31 -33.61 -35.54
C LEU A 345 -26.68 -33.79 -36.22
N ALA A 346 -27.63 -34.50 -35.60
CA ALA A 346 -28.99 -34.67 -36.12
C ALA A 346 -29.85 -33.39 -36.00
N ARG A 347 -29.57 -32.52 -35.01
CA ARG A 347 -30.33 -31.27 -34.78
C ARG A 347 -29.98 -30.13 -35.73
N GLN A 348 -28.88 -30.20 -36.48
CA GLN A 348 -28.50 -29.19 -37.47
C GLN A 348 -29.13 -29.39 -38.87
N ARG A 349 -29.94 -30.42 -39.09
CA ARG A 349 -30.40 -30.83 -40.43
C ARG A 349 -31.88 -30.65 -40.75
N HIS A 350 -32.65 -29.90 -39.96
CA HIS A 350 -34.06 -29.63 -40.24
C HIS A 350 -34.46 -28.17 -40.02
N LYS A 351 -34.73 -27.45 -41.11
CA LYS A 351 -35.70 -26.35 -41.14
C LYS A 351 -36.54 -26.51 -42.43
N PRO A 352 -37.89 -26.39 -42.38
CA PRO A 352 -38.75 -26.71 -43.51
C PRO A 352 -38.98 -25.52 -44.45
N ASP A 353 -39.25 -25.86 -45.72
CA ASP A 353 -39.67 -24.98 -46.80
C ASP A 353 -41.00 -24.27 -46.51
N HIS A 354 -41.09 -22.97 -46.80
CA HIS A 354 -42.36 -22.31 -47.08
C HIS A 354 -42.29 -21.44 -48.34
N HIS A 355 -43.26 -21.71 -49.21
CA HIS A 355 -43.49 -21.14 -50.53
C HIS A 355 -43.76 -19.63 -50.56
N ALA A 356 -43.31 -19.02 -51.66
CA ALA A 356 -43.61 -17.66 -52.10
C ALA A 356 -45.05 -17.47 -52.60
N PRO A 357 -45.48 -16.21 -52.79
CA PRO A 357 -46.22 -15.84 -53.98
C PRO A 357 -45.50 -14.77 -54.81
N ASN A 358 -45.90 -14.71 -56.07
CA ASN A 358 -45.16 -14.21 -57.23
C ASN A 358 -45.78 -12.91 -57.81
N SER A 359 -45.03 -12.26 -58.70
CA SER A 359 -45.32 -11.08 -59.55
C SER A 359 -44.94 -9.71 -58.95
N ALA A 360 -44.24 -8.80 -59.64
CA ALA A 360 -44.13 -8.58 -61.08
C ALA A 360 -42.76 -8.03 -61.53
N ARG A 361 -42.50 -8.20 -62.83
CA ARG A 361 -41.30 -7.87 -63.62
C ARG A 361 -41.06 -6.36 -63.75
N HIS A 362 -39.78 -5.92 -63.82
CA HIS A 362 -39.18 -5.08 -64.89
C HIS A 362 -37.70 -4.69 -64.57
N PRO A 363 -36.90 -4.18 -65.53
CA PRO A 363 -35.68 -4.86 -66.00
C PRO A 363 -34.35 -4.30 -65.46
N SER A 364 -33.31 -5.09 -65.68
CA SER A 364 -31.88 -4.80 -65.50
C SER A 364 -31.37 -3.61 -66.34
N ARG A 365 -30.64 -2.68 -65.70
CA ARG A 365 -29.72 -1.70 -66.30
C ARG A 365 -28.63 -1.24 -65.28
N PRO A 366 -27.50 -0.69 -65.74
CA PRO A 366 -26.15 -1.12 -65.36
C PRO A 366 -25.45 -0.26 -64.29
N LEU A 367 -24.33 -0.79 -63.78
CA LEU A 367 -23.34 -0.14 -62.92
C LEU A 367 -22.89 1.23 -63.45
N TYR A 368 -23.18 2.28 -62.68
CA TYR A 368 -22.61 3.62 -62.85
C TYR A 368 -21.64 3.90 -61.69
N ARG A 369 -20.35 3.95 -61.99
CA ARG A 369 -19.30 4.42 -61.07
C ARG A 369 -19.36 5.95 -61.01
N SER A 370 -19.56 6.54 -59.84
CA SER A 370 -19.42 7.98 -59.61
C SER A 370 -18.02 8.34 -59.06
N PRO A 371 -17.40 9.45 -59.49
CA PRO A 371 -15.97 9.72 -59.34
C PRO A 371 -15.61 10.52 -58.08
N LEU A 372 -16.16 10.17 -56.91
CA LEU A 372 -15.95 10.96 -55.68
C LEU A 372 -14.79 10.46 -54.79
N VAL A 373 -14.20 9.29 -55.09
CA VAL A 373 -13.17 8.65 -54.23
C VAL A 373 -11.72 8.98 -54.66
N LEU A 374 -11.52 9.69 -55.77
CA LEU A 374 -10.18 10.08 -56.25
C LEU A 374 -9.76 11.51 -55.88
N GLY A 375 -10.64 12.32 -55.28
CA GLY A 375 -10.35 13.73 -54.93
C GLY A 375 -9.64 13.94 -53.59
N ILE A 376 -9.77 13.02 -52.63
CA ILE A 376 -9.28 13.20 -51.25
C ILE A 376 -7.78 12.82 -51.13
N GLY A 377 -7.31 11.88 -51.96
CA GLY A 377 -5.89 11.48 -51.98
C GLY A 377 -4.96 12.54 -52.57
N ALA A 378 -5.41 13.31 -53.57
CA ALA A 378 -4.56 14.30 -54.24
C ALA A 378 -4.36 15.59 -53.42
N ALA A 379 -5.36 16.01 -52.63
CA ALA A 379 -5.26 17.19 -51.77
C ALA A 379 -4.30 16.97 -50.58
N SER A 380 -4.27 15.75 -50.04
CA SER A 380 -3.41 15.37 -48.92
C SER A 380 -1.92 15.33 -49.31
N LEU A 381 -1.62 14.87 -50.52
CA LEU A 381 -0.25 14.82 -51.05
C LEU A 381 0.27 16.21 -51.44
N ALA A 382 -0.60 17.09 -51.96
CA ALA A 382 -0.25 18.48 -52.26
C ALA A 382 0.03 19.31 -50.99
N LEU A 383 -0.72 19.08 -49.90
CA LEU A 383 -0.51 19.76 -48.63
C LEU A 383 0.82 19.34 -47.97
N LEU A 384 1.18 18.04 -48.05
CA LEU A 384 2.46 17.53 -47.58
C LEU A 384 3.64 18.06 -48.41
N LEU A 385 3.47 18.27 -49.72
CA LEU A 385 4.51 18.85 -50.58
C LEU A 385 4.74 20.34 -50.27
N VAL A 386 3.68 21.11 -50.00
CA VAL A 386 3.77 22.53 -49.63
C VAL A 386 4.41 22.70 -48.24
N LEU A 387 4.10 21.83 -47.28
CA LEU A 387 4.70 21.86 -45.94
C LEU A 387 6.19 21.46 -45.98
N GLY A 388 6.57 20.50 -46.83
CA GLY A 388 7.96 20.12 -47.05
C GLY A 388 8.81 21.23 -47.69
N ILE A 389 8.22 22.04 -48.59
CA ILE A 389 8.89 23.18 -49.22
C ILE A 389 9.05 24.36 -48.25
N ALA A 390 8.11 24.54 -47.30
CA ALA A 390 8.20 25.57 -46.27
C ALA A 390 9.30 25.28 -45.24
N VAL A 391 9.45 24.03 -44.81
CA VAL A 391 10.51 23.61 -43.87
C VAL A 391 11.89 23.55 -44.54
N GLY A 392 11.95 23.25 -45.85
CA GLY A 392 13.18 23.30 -46.63
C GLY A 392 13.74 24.70 -46.88
N ARG A 393 12.90 25.74 -46.89
CA ARG A 393 13.32 27.15 -47.08
C ARG A 393 13.74 27.85 -45.80
N ALA A 394 13.40 27.34 -44.61
CA ALA A 394 13.83 27.90 -43.33
C ALA A 394 15.25 27.49 -42.89
N ARG A 395 15.96 26.65 -43.67
CA ARG A 395 17.31 26.12 -43.34
C ARG A 395 18.48 26.70 -44.15
N LYS A 396 18.30 27.80 -44.89
CA LYS A 396 19.43 28.52 -45.52
C LYS A 396 19.41 30.00 -45.15
N GLY A 397 20.25 30.35 -44.18
CA GLY A 397 20.53 31.72 -43.77
C GLY A 397 21.79 31.77 -42.90
N THR A 398 22.95 31.55 -43.52
CA THR A 398 24.27 31.74 -42.91
C THR A 398 24.63 33.22 -42.83
N GLY A 399 25.07 33.70 -41.67
CA GLY A 399 25.71 35.01 -41.48
C GLY A 399 26.64 35.01 -40.26
N LYS A 400 27.95 35.12 -40.51
CA LYS A 400 29.08 35.12 -39.54
C LYS A 400 29.12 36.38 -38.64
N PRO A 401 29.86 36.34 -37.51
CA PRO A 401 29.87 37.38 -36.49
C PRO A 401 30.84 38.53 -36.83
N LYS A 402 30.58 39.72 -36.28
CA LYS A 402 31.56 40.80 -36.17
C LYS A 402 31.65 41.31 -34.75
N ALA A 403 32.88 41.29 -34.25
CA ALA A 403 33.34 41.89 -33.00
C ALA A 403 33.24 43.42 -33.04
N THR A 404 33.07 44.05 -31.87
CA THR A 404 33.83 45.26 -31.51
C THR A 404 33.96 45.36 -29.99
N THR A 405 35.22 45.50 -29.57
CA THR A 405 35.82 45.81 -28.27
C THR A 405 35.37 47.21 -27.76
N VAL A 406 35.45 47.58 -26.47
CA VAL A 406 36.63 48.20 -25.82
C VAL A 406 36.29 48.62 -24.36
N ALA A 407 37.26 48.37 -23.47
CA ALA A 407 37.68 49.03 -22.20
C ALA A 407 36.68 49.25 -21.04
N THR A 408 36.88 48.73 -19.81
CA THR A 408 37.97 48.88 -18.81
C THR A 408 38.09 50.27 -18.17
N LYS A 409 37.79 50.37 -16.86
CA LYS A 409 38.56 51.05 -15.79
C LYS A 409 37.86 50.83 -14.43
N THR A 410 38.40 50.05 -13.50
CA THR A 410 39.43 50.33 -12.46
C THR A 410 38.87 50.99 -11.19
N ALA A 411 38.90 50.20 -10.10
CA ALA A 411 39.16 50.46 -8.67
C ALA A 411 39.08 51.89 -8.08
N THR A 412 38.58 52.01 -6.84
CA THR A 412 39.36 51.94 -5.56
C THR A 412 38.55 52.56 -4.40
N THR A 413 38.61 51.94 -3.21
CA THR A 413 38.17 52.41 -1.88
C THR A 413 38.86 53.73 -1.45
N PRO A 414 38.41 54.42 -0.37
CA PRO A 414 38.97 54.11 0.96
C PRO A 414 38.01 54.29 2.18
N GLN A 415 38.54 53.80 3.29
CA GLN A 415 38.05 53.61 4.66
C GLN A 415 37.71 54.85 5.51
N ALA A 416 36.90 54.56 6.54
CA ALA A 416 36.99 54.93 7.97
C ALA A 416 36.70 56.35 8.48
N GLY A 417 36.00 56.39 9.62
CA GLY A 417 36.38 57.25 10.74
C GLY A 417 35.27 57.80 11.63
N THR A 418 35.23 57.31 12.88
CA THR A 418 34.91 58.06 14.14
C THR A 418 33.45 58.53 14.34
N GLY A 419 32.88 58.67 15.54
CA GLY A 419 33.40 58.69 16.90
C GLY A 419 32.23 58.90 17.89
N ARG A 420 32.55 58.63 19.14
CA ARG A 420 31.76 58.52 20.38
C ARG A 420 31.30 59.87 20.97
N LYS A 421 30.23 59.90 21.79
CA LYS A 421 30.03 60.59 23.11
C LYS A 421 28.56 60.50 23.57
N GLU A 422 28.25 59.93 24.75
CA GLU A 422 28.09 60.55 26.10
C GLU A 422 26.93 61.56 26.16
N GLY A 423 25.95 61.57 27.08
CA GLY A 423 25.69 60.80 28.32
C GLY A 423 24.46 61.40 29.05
N ASP A 424 23.96 60.68 30.08
CA ASP A 424 23.14 61.12 31.23
C ASP A 424 21.68 61.65 31.03
N GLU A 425 20.69 61.43 31.92
CA GLU A 425 20.64 60.91 33.30
C GLU A 425 19.17 60.61 33.72
N SER A 426 18.97 59.63 34.62
CA SER A 426 17.92 59.49 35.66
C SER A 426 16.42 59.41 35.26
N GLY A 427 15.50 58.70 35.94
CA GLY A 427 15.51 57.92 37.18
C GLY A 427 14.07 57.83 37.73
N ALA A 428 13.79 56.74 38.46
CA ALA A 428 12.73 56.51 39.45
C ALA A 428 11.33 55.96 39.03
N GLU A 429 10.91 54.98 39.84
CA GLU A 429 9.71 54.12 39.82
C GLU A 429 8.73 54.55 40.98
N PRO A 430 7.68 53.78 41.33
CA PRO A 430 6.23 54.04 41.22
C PRO A 430 5.56 54.55 42.52
N PRO A 431 4.21 54.63 42.63
CA PRO A 431 3.46 53.57 43.34
C PRO A 431 1.94 53.39 42.96
N ALA A 432 1.26 52.51 43.71
CA ALA A 432 -0.06 51.92 43.51
C ALA A 432 -1.25 52.53 44.29
N LYS A 433 -2.47 52.03 43.94
CA LYS A 433 -3.77 51.85 44.68
C LYS A 433 -4.95 52.85 44.48
N ALA A 434 -6.05 52.29 43.93
CA ALA A 434 -7.52 52.27 44.23
C ALA A 434 -8.15 53.32 45.20
N PRO A 435 -9.50 53.62 45.22
CA PRO A 435 -10.64 52.66 45.08
C PRO A 435 -12.05 53.15 44.54
N GLU A 436 -13.01 52.19 44.50
CA GLU A 436 -14.50 52.29 44.78
C GLU A 436 -15.47 53.03 43.78
N VAL A 437 -16.77 52.72 43.52
CA VAL A 437 -17.91 52.05 44.20
C VAL A 437 -19.02 51.55 43.20
N ALA A 438 -19.64 50.41 43.54
CA ALA A 438 -20.97 49.78 43.33
C ALA A 438 -22.06 50.21 42.30
N ALA A 439 -22.80 49.21 41.78
CA ALA A 439 -24.23 48.97 42.11
C ALA A 439 -24.74 47.55 41.69
N THR A 440 -25.67 47.06 42.51
CA THR A 440 -26.27 45.71 42.74
C THR A 440 -27.28 45.16 41.74
N ALA A 441 -27.42 43.81 41.67
CA ALA A 441 -28.73 43.11 41.75
C ALA A 441 -28.57 41.63 42.17
N VAL A 442 -29.47 41.18 43.05
CA VAL A 442 -29.46 39.94 43.83
C VAL A 442 -30.31 38.84 43.18
N ARG A 443 -29.86 37.57 43.22
CA ARG A 443 -30.76 36.40 43.31
C ARG A 443 -30.06 35.24 44.04
N ALA A 444 -30.78 34.69 45.03
CA ALA A 444 -30.30 33.74 46.04
C ALA A 444 -29.92 32.36 45.48
N LYS A 445 -28.85 31.75 46.02
CA LYS A 445 -28.47 30.35 45.82
C LYS A 445 -28.25 29.67 47.18
N ALA A 446 -28.71 28.41 47.26
CA ALA A 446 -28.67 27.49 48.39
C ALA A 446 -27.23 27.24 48.93
N PRO A 447 -27.09 26.77 50.19
CA PRO A 447 -25.78 26.63 50.85
C PRO A 447 -24.89 25.58 50.15
N GLU A 448 -23.62 25.95 49.96
CA GLU A 448 -22.56 25.09 49.44
C GLU A 448 -22.23 23.95 50.43
N PRO A 449 -21.95 22.72 49.96
CA PRO A 449 -21.23 21.75 50.76
C PRO A 449 -19.79 22.24 50.94
N GLY A 450 -19.24 22.07 52.16
CA GLY A 450 -17.86 22.44 52.48
C GLY A 450 -16.83 21.75 51.57
N PRO A 451 -15.58 22.24 51.53
CA PRO A 451 -14.58 21.72 50.61
C PRO A 451 -14.30 20.25 50.95
N GLU A 452 -14.75 19.34 50.09
CA GLU A 452 -14.15 18.01 50.01
C GLU A 452 -12.67 18.21 49.73
N ALA A 453 -11.84 17.64 50.60
CA ALA A 453 -10.41 17.63 50.42
C ALA A 453 -10.09 17.04 49.04
N VAL A 454 -9.49 17.86 48.19
CA VAL A 454 -8.85 17.42 46.95
C VAL A 454 -7.84 16.33 47.33
N PRO A 455 -7.95 15.10 46.83
CA PRO A 455 -6.88 14.12 47.03
C PRO A 455 -5.63 14.65 46.32
N ASP A 456 -4.51 14.61 47.03
CA ASP A 456 -3.21 15.10 46.54
C ASP A 456 -2.89 14.57 45.14
N PRO A 457 -2.24 15.37 44.28
CA PRO A 457 -1.73 14.87 43.00
C PRO A 457 -0.82 13.67 43.25
N VAL A 458 -1.04 12.59 42.50
CA VAL A 458 -0.24 11.37 42.57
C VAL A 458 1.25 11.73 42.47
N PRO A 459 2.10 11.31 43.43
CA PRO A 459 3.52 11.63 43.38
C PRO A 459 4.17 10.99 42.14
N GLU A 460 4.78 11.82 41.29
CA GLU A 460 5.86 11.39 40.41
C GLU A 460 7.04 10.98 41.30
N THR A 461 7.03 9.75 41.83
CA THR A 461 8.23 9.01 42.27
C THR A 461 7.83 7.66 42.84
N ALA A 462 7.88 6.64 41.98
CA ALA A 462 8.17 5.28 42.41
C ALA A 462 9.05 4.63 41.33
N THR A 463 10.30 5.08 41.28
CA THR A 463 11.41 4.28 40.76
C THR A 463 11.60 3.06 41.66
N ALA A 464 10.74 2.06 41.49
CA ALA A 464 11.01 0.69 41.90
C ALA A 464 11.04 -0.14 40.62
N LYS A 465 12.23 -0.64 40.26
CA LYS A 465 12.39 -1.63 39.18
C LYS A 465 11.56 -2.86 39.56
N ALA A 466 10.33 -2.94 39.06
CA ALA A 466 9.66 -4.22 38.92
C ALA A 466 10.52 -5.09 37.99
N PRO A 467 10.68 -6.40 38.27
CA PRO A 467 11.45 -7.28 37.42
C PRO A 467 10.89 -7.23 35.99
N ASN A 468 11.78 -7.17 34.99
CA ASN A 468 11.41 -7.20 33.58
C ASN A 468 10.39 -8.33 33.36
N PRO A 469 9.24 -8.06 32.71
CA PRO A 469 8.34 -9.14 32.32
C PRO A 469 9.14 -10.13 31.45
N VAL A 470 9.08 -11.41 31.81
CA VAL A 470 9.66 -12.48 31.00
C VAL A 470 8.86 -12.49 29.71
N SER A 471 9.47 -11.96 28.64
CA SER A 471 8.95 -12.08 27.29
C SER A 471 8.72 -13.56 26.99
N VAL A 472 7.50 -13.93 26.62
CA VAL A 472 7.30 -15.23 25.96
C VAL A 472 8.08 -15.16 24.65
N ALA A 473 9.06 -16.03 24.49
CA ALA A 473 9.82 -16.15 23.26
C ALA A 473 8.91 -16.69 22.15
N ALA A 474 8.22 -15.80 21.43
CA ALA A 474 7.63 -16.05 20.11
C ALA A 474 7.31 -14.70 19.42
N ASN A 475 8.29 -14.13 18.70
CA ASN A 475 8.06 -13.00 17.79
C ASN A 475 7.05 -13.32 16.67
N SER A 476 6.77 -14.60 16.41
CA SER A 476 5.79 -15.08 15.42
C SER A 476 4.35 -14.70 15.81
N ASN A 477 3.93 -14.98 17.05
CA ASN A 477 2.54 -14.80 17.47
C ASN A 477 2.14 -13.31 17.51
N VAL A 478 3.08 -12.42 17.84
CA VAL A 478 2.87 -10.96 17.78
C VAL A 478 2.71 -10.47 16.34
N ARG A 479 3.48 -11.01 15.39
CA ARG A 479 3.35 -10.68 13.96
C ARG A 479 2.04 -11.22 13.38
N GLU A 480 1.65 -12.44 13.75
CA GLU A 480 0.41 -13.08 13.29
C GLU A 480 -0.85 -12.42 13.88
N ALA A 481 -0.81 -12.02 15.15
CA ALA A 481 -1.84 -11.20 15.78
C ALA A 481 -2.09 -9.89 15.01
N LEU A 482 -1.00 -9.24 14.59
CA LEU A 482 -1.07 -7.96 13.89
C LEU A 482 -1.31 -8.09 12.40
N SER A 483 -1.09 -9.25 11.76
CA SER A 483 -1.34 -9.49 10.33
C SER A 483 -2.82 -9.72 10.00
N ARG A 484 -3.66 -10.08 10.98
CA ARG A 484 -5.14 -10.10 10.85
C ARG A 484 -5.72 -8.70 10.96
N ILE A 485 -5.35 -7.81 10.03
CA ILE A 485 -5.61 -6.36 10.14
C ILE A 485 -7.04 -5.92 9.78
N SER A 486 -8.02 -6.82 9.85
CA SER A 486 -9.39 -6.58 9.33
C SER A 486 -10.40 -7.44 10.09
N LEU A 487 -10.84 -6.94 11.26
CA LEU A 487 -11.96 -7.56 11.94
C LEU A 487 -13.26 -7.19 11.24
N PRO A 488 -14.12 -8.18 10.89
CA PRO A 488 -15.49 -7.88 10.55
C PRO A 488 -16.14 -7.21 11.76
N HIS A 489 -16.83 -6.10 11.54
CA HIS A 489 -17.51 -5.39 12.63
C HIS A 489 -18.60 -6.29 13.21
N SER A 490 -18.81 -6.26 14.53
CA SER A 490 -19.74 -7.18 15.21
C SER A 490 -21.22 -6.89 14.95
N GLY A 491 -21.55 -5.73 14.39
CA GLY A 491 -22.90 -5.35 14.00
C GLY A 491 -23.02 -3.96 13.35
N ASP A 492 -24.21 -3.37 13.41
CA ASP A 492 -24.60 -2.14 12.71
C ASP A 492 -24.22 -0.87 13.49
N TRP A 493 -23.80 -0.99 14.76
CA TRP A 493 -23.48 0.14 15.61
C TRP A 493 -22.25 -0.09 16.47
N ALA A 494 -21.66 1.02 16.92
CA ALA A 494 -20.61 1.07 17.90
C ALA A 494 -20.76 2.33 18.74
N LEU A 495 -20.14 2.36 19.91
CA LEU A 495 -20.06 3.57 20.70
C LEU A 495 -18.75 4.31 20.42
N GLY A 496 -18.86 5.57 20.01
CA GLY A 496 -17.73 6.42 19.66
C GLY A 496 -17.33 7.40 20.75
N PHE A 497 -16.02 7.52 20.97
CA PHE A 497 -15.38 8.36 21.98
C PHE A 497 -14.44 9.36 21.30
N ASP A 498 -14.48 10.63 21.72
CA ASP A 498 -13.76 11.73 21.07
C ASP A 498 -12.41 12.08 21.73
N GLY A 499 -12.00 11.32 22.75
CA GLY A 499 -10.80 11.58 23.54
C GLY A 499 -10.94 12.69 24.57
N LYS A 500 -12.12 13.30 24.74
CA LYS A 500 -12.38 14.41 25.67
C LYS A 500 -13.55 14.15 26.61
N GLY A 501 -14.57 13.47 26.11
CA GLY A 501 -15.82 13.17 26.80
C GLY A 501 -15.70 12.11 27.89
N GLY A 502 -16.83 11.51 28.21
CA GLY A 502 -17.02 10.52 29.27
C GLY A 502 -16.98 9.09 28.72
N GLY A 503 -17.41 8.16 29.54
CA GLY A 503 -17.40 6.74 29.25
C GLY A 503 -18.76 6.09 29.45
N VAL A 504 -18.77 4.77 29.40
CA VAL A 504 -19.89 3.96 29.90
C VAL A 504 -19.57 3.59 31.34
N VAL A 505 -20.56 3.76 32.21
CA VAL A 505 -20.49 3.36 33.62
C VAL A 505 -21.51 2.25 33.86
N VAL A 506 -21.04 1.06 34.18
CA VAL A 506 -21.88 -0.09 34.54
C VAL A 506 -21.92 -0.20 36.07
N PRO A 507 -22.97 0.32 36.72
CA PRO A 507 -23.11 0.22 38.17
C PRO A 507 -23.38 -1.23 38.58
N GLY A 508 -22.85 -1.62 39.74
CA GLY A 508 -23.28 -2.87 40.40
C GLY A 508 -22.80 -4.17 39.76
N LEU A 509 -21.77 -4.18 38.91
CA LEU A 509 -21.04 -5.40 38.55
C LEU A 509 -20.20 -5.89 39.74
N ASP A 510 -20.88 -6.36 40.79
CA ASP A 510 -20.30 -6.75 42.07
C ASP A 510 -19.75 -8.18 42.01
N TRP A 511 -18.59 -8.30 41.37
CA TRP A 511 -17.88 -9.57 41.24
C TRP A 511 -16.54 -9.52 41.96
N ASP A 512 -16.08 -10.69 42.45
CA ASP A 512 -14.74 -10.83 42.96
C ASP A 512 -13.74 -10.94 41.79
N PHE A 513 -13.10 -9.83 41.45
CA PHE A 513 -12.08 -9.83 40.39
C PHE A 513 -10.77 -10.50 40.82
N SER A 514 -10.69 -11.05 42.03
CA SER A 514 -9.53 -11.80 42.51
C SER A 514 -9.42 -13.23 42.00
N VAL A 515 -10.57 -13.83 41.65
CA VAL A 515 -10.66 -15.16 41.05
C VAL A 515 -10.39 -15.09 39.54
N PRO A 516 -10.18 -16.23 38.84
CA PRO A 516 -9.99 -16.23 37.40
C PRO A 516 -11.07 -15.43 36.66
N LEU A 517 -10.69 -14.61 35.68
CA LEU A 517 -11.62 -13.79 34.91
C LEU A 517 -11.05 -13.41 33.55
N THR A 518 -11.93 -13.01 32.64
CA THR A 518 -11.55 -12.44 31.34
C THR A 518 -12.27 -11.11 31.12
N VAL A 519 -11.53 -10.08 30.71
CA VAL A 519 -12.08 -8.84 30.15
C VAL A 519 -11.63 -8.76 28.71
N GLU A 520 -12.57 -8.70 27.78
CA GLU A 520 -12.25 -8.60 26.35
C GLU A 520 -13.10 -7.56 25.63
N ALA A 521 -12.54 -6.97 24.58
CA ALA A 521 -13.20 -5.92 23.81
C ALA A 521 -12.81 -5.95 22.34
N VAL A 522 -13.74 -5.55 21.48
CA VAL A 522 -13.48 -5.15 20.09
C VAL A 522 -13.53 -3.62 20.03
N PHE A 523 -12.43 -2.99 19.64
CA PHE A 523 -12.29 -1.54 19.67
C PHE A 523 -11.40 -1.02 18.54
N MET A 524 -11.52 0.27 18.23
CA MET A 524 -10.65 1.01 17.32
C MET A 524 -10.12 2.24 18.05
N ALA A 525 -8.81 2.48 18.01
CA ALA A 525 -8.21 3.71 18.52
C ALA A 525 -7.76 4.62 17.36
N LEU A 526 -7.96 5.93 17.48
CA LEU A 526 -7.62 6.92 16.43
C LEU A 526 -6.16 7.38 16.46
N GLY A 527 -5.44 7.11 17.54
CA GLY A 527 -4.05 7.53 17.73
C GLY A 527 -3.36 6.71 18.83
N SER A 528 -2.05 6.91 18.97
CA SER A 528 -1.18 6.19 19.92
C SER A 528 -1.21 6.71 21.37
N GLU A 529 -2.04 7.70 21.67
CA GLU A 529 -2.14 8.30 23.00
C GLU A 529 -2.61 7.26 24.06
N PRO A 530 -2.21 7.42 25.33
CA PRO A 530 -2.71 6.57 26.41
C PRO A 530 -4.24 6.65 26.52
N ALA A 531 -4.90 5.50 26.43
CA ALA A 531 -6.35 5.39 26.48
C ALA A 531 -6.79 4.26 27.41
N PHE A 532 -7.98 4.41 27.98
CA PHE A 532 -8.65 3.37 28.75
C PHE A 532 -9.75 2.76 27.88
N ILE A 533 -9.73 1.44 27.68
CA ILE A 533 -10.70 0.75 26.82
C ILE A 533 -11.82 0.20 27.68
N ALA A 534 -11.53 -0.74 28.58
CA ALA A 534 -12.53 -1.36 29.45
C ALA A 534 -11.89 -1.95 30.71
N GLY A 535 -12.60 -1.91 31.82
CA GLY A 535 -12.11 -2.50 33.08
C GLY A 535 -12.82 -1.95 34.32
N ARG A 536 -12.49 -2.53 35.47
CA ARG A 536 -13.05 -2.14 36.77
C ARG A 536 -12.48 -0.80 37.27
N GLY A 537 -13.29 0.18 37.65
CA GLY A 537 -12.78 1.38 38.33
C GLY A 537 -12.14 1.07 39.69
N GLY A 538 -11.09 1.80 40.08
CA GLY A 538 -10.52 1.75 41.45
C GLY A 538 -9.05 1.36 41.56
N THR A 539 -8.66 0.83 42.73
CA THR A 539 -7.27 0.50 43.10
C THR A 539 -6.88 -0.95 42.80
N ALA A 540 -7.84 -1.84 42.50
CA ALA A 540 -7.57 -3.24 42.16
C ALA A 540 -8.54 -3.79 41.10
N GLY A 541 -8.00 -4.43 40.06
CA GLY A 541 -8.78 -5.01 38.95
C GLY A 541 -7.93 -5.35 37.73
N VAL A 542 -8.58 -5.94 36.71
CA VAL A 542 -8.00 -6.29 35.39
C VAL A 542 -8.59 -5.39 34.32
N TRP A 543 -7.75 -4.63 33.61
CA TRP A 543 -8.20 -3.63 32.62
C TRP A 543 -7.47 -3.77 31.29
N LEU A 544 -8.12 -3.32 30.22
CA LEU A 544 -7.56 -3.11 28.89
C LEU A 544 -7.36 -1.61 28.64
N GLY A 545 -6.22 -1.27 28.03
CA GLY A 545 -5.94 0.10 27.59
C GLY A 545 -4.87 0.17 26.51
N THR A 546 -4.43 1.39 26.23
CA THR A 546 -3.26 1.68 25.40
C THR A 546 -2.24 2.50 26.19
N ARG A 547 -0.95 2.30 25.90
CA ARG A 547 0.15 3.12 26.45
C ARG A 547 1.37 3.02 25.54
N ASP A 548 2.04 4.14 25.29
CA ASP A 548 3.25 4.21 24.46
C ASP A 548 3.06 3.54 23.08
N GLY A 549 1.85 3.68 22.51
CA GLY A 549 1.49 3.05 21.24
C GLY A 549 1.29 1.53 21.29
N MET A 550 1.13 0.92 22.47
CA MET A 550 0.94 -0.52 22.67
C MET A 550 -0.41 -0.82 23.32
N VAL A 551 -1.00 -1.97 23.01
CA VAL A 551 -2.14 -2.50 23.78
C VAL A 551 -1.62 -3.19 25.04
N VAL A 552 -2.30 -2.96 26.16
CA VAL A 552 -1.81 -3.28 27.49
C VAL A 552 -2.93 -3.88 28.34
N ALA A 553 -2.60 -4.94 29.07
CA ALA A 553 -3.44 -5.48 30.12
C ALA A 553 -2.82 -5.13 31.48
N TYR A 554 -3.63 -4.56 32.35
CA TYR A 554 -3.19 -4.09 33.66
C TYR A 554 -3.84 -4.88 34.76
N ARG A 555 -3.05 -5.35 35.74
CA ARG A 555 -3.54 -5.80 37.05
C ARG A 555 -3.02 -4.86 38.15
N ARG A 556 -3.93 -4.10 38.76
CA ARG A 556 -3.60 -3.16 39.84
C ARG A 556 -3.71 -3.85 41.22
N GLY A 557 -2.72 -3.66 42.09
CA GLY A 557 -2.61 -4.20 43.46
C GLY A 557 -1.43 -3.54 44.21
N GLU A 558 -1.09 -3.94 45.44
CA GLU A 558 -0.02 -3.28 46.26
C GLU A 558 1.35 -3.19 45.57
N ALA A 559 1.68 -4.13 44.68
CA ALA A 559 2.94 -4.15 43.93
C ALA A 559 2.78 -3.87 42.42
N GLY A 560 1.56 -3.76 41.90
CA GLY A 560 1.23 -3.51 40.47
C GLY A 560 1.84 -4.49 39.46
N THR A 561 1.03 -5.26 38.72
CA THR A 561 1.52 -6.04 37.57
C THR A 561 1.00 -5.43 36.28
N VAL A 562 1.90 -5.05 35.38
CA VAL A 562 1.56 -4.63 34.02
C VAL A 562 2.09 -5.67 33.05
N VAL A 563 1.23 -6.20 32.18
CA VAL A 563 1.68 -6.99 31.03
C VAL A 563 1.32 -6.22 29.77
N SER A 564 2.34 -5.80 29.03
CA SER A 564 2.19 -5.07 27.78
C SER A 564 2.46 -5.99 26.61
N ALA A 565 1.63 -5.92 25.58
CA ALA A 565 2.00 -6.52 24.30
C ALA A 565 3.29 -5.87 23.80
N GLN A 566 4.17 -6.64 23.14
CA GLN A 566 5.19 -6.09 22.24
C GLN A 566 4.60 -5.73 20.86
N ALA A 567 3.26 -5.71 20.74
CA ALA A 567 2.50 -5.37 19.55
C ALA A 567 2.13 -3.87 19.50
N ARG A 568 2.56 -3.17 18.45
CA ARG A 568 2.20 -1.75 18.24
C ARG A 568 0.74 -1.65 17.81
N LEU A 569 -0.02 -0.80 18.47
CA LEU A 569 -1.39 -0.42 18.12
C LEU A 569 -1.46 -0.04 16.64
N VAL A 570 -2.42 -0.60 15.91
CA VAL A 570 -2.69 -0.21 14.53
C VAL A 570 -3.79 0.84 14.54
N GLU A 571 -3.39 2.11 14.43
CA GLU A 571 -4.33 3.23 14.46
C GLU A 571 -5.41 3.10 13.37
N ARG A 572 -6.63 3.52 13.72
CA ARG A 572 -7.81 3.57 12.85
C ARG A 572 -8.23 2.20 12.30
N ARG A 573 -7.89 1.12 13.02
CA ARG A 573 -8.35 -0.24 12.70
C ARG A 573 -8.96 -0.91 13.92
N ALA A 574 -10.00 -1.71 13.68
CA ALA A 574 -10.64 -2.50 14.72
C ALA A 574 -9.70 -3.64 15.15
N MET A 575 -9.61 -3.87 16.45
CA MET A 575 -8.78 -4.89 17.09
C MET A 575 -9.57 -5.59 18.20
N HIS A 576 -9.30 -6.87 18.40
CA HIS A 576 -9.76 -7.64 19.55
C HIS A 576 -8.62 -7.70 20.56
N ALA A 577 -8.93 -7.43 21.82
CA ALA A 577 -8.01 -7.65 22.92
C ALA A 577 -8.72 -8.37 24.06
N ALA A 578 -8.06 -9.38 24.64
CA ALA A 578 -8.53 -10.07 25.83
C ALA A 578 -7.46 -10.10 26.93
N ALA A 579 -7.78 -9.51 28.08
CA ALA A 579 -7.02 -9.61 29.31
C ALA A 579 -7.57 -10.79 30.13
N VAL A 580 -6.77 -11.84 30.28
CA VAL A 580 -7.15 -13.10 30.93
C VAL A 580 -6.33 -13.29 32.19
N TRP A 581 -6.99 -13.37 33.33
CA TRP A 581 -6.38 -13.68 34.63
C TRP A 581 -6.83 -15.06 35.06
N ASP A 582 -5.89 -15.96 35.39
CA ASP A 582 -6.22 -17.33 35.83
C ASP A 582 -6.04 -17.57 37.33
N GLY A 583 -5.88 -16.50 38.11
CA GLY A 583 -5.53 -16.58 39.54
C GLY A 583 -4.02 -16.60 39.80
N THR A 584 -3.19 -16.84 38.79
CA THR A 584 -1.72 -16.91 38.92
C THR A 584 -0.98 -15.99 37.95
N GLU A 585 -1.41 -15.93 36.69
CA GLU A 585 -0.75 -15.22 35.60
C GLU A 585 -1.78 -14.36 34.85
N LEU A 586 -1.41 -13.12 34.53
CA LEU A 586 -2.18 -12.28 33.61
C LEU A 586 -1.65 -12.50 32.20
N ARG A 587 -2.55 -12.76 31.25
CA ARG A 587 -2.28 -12.95 29.83
C ARG A 587 -3.01 -11.91 29.01
N LEU A 588 -2.37 -11.44 27.95
CA LEU A 588 -2.97 -10.54 26.97
C LEU A 588 -2.98 -11.26 25.62
N TYR A 589 -4.17 -11.41 25.07
CA TYR A 589 -4.40 -11.88 23.72
C TYR A 589 -4.77 -10.71 22.82
N ILE A 590 -4.24 -10.69 21.60
CA ILE A 590 -4.62 -9.74 20.55
C ILE A 590 -5.03 -10.54 19.32
N ASN A 591 -6.22 -10.27 18.81
CA ASN A 591 -6.79 -10.94 17.64
C ASN A 591 -6.70 -12.48 17.70
N GLY A 592 -6.89 -13.07 18.90
CA GLY A 592 -6.81 -14.52 19.11
C GLY A 592 -5.45 -15.06 19.53
N TYR A 593 -4.37 -14.29 19.46
CA TYR A 593 -3.02 -14.77 19.76
C TYR A 593 -2.49 -14.22 21.09
N LEU A 594 -1.84 -15.07 21.88
CA LEU A 594 -1.16 -14.70 23.11
C LEU A 594 0.08 -13.86 22.81
N VAL A 595 0.05 -12.58 23.18
CA VAL A 595 1.13 -11.63 22.88
C VAL A 595 1.95 -11.22 24.11
N ALA A 596 1.40 -11.37 25.31
CA ALA A 596 2.12 -11.08 26.55
C ALA A 596 1.54 -11.87 27.72
N LYS A 597 2.39 -12.18 28.70
CA LYS A 597 1.95 -12.72 29.99
C LYS A 597 2.91 -12.37 31.11
N GLY A 598 2.43 -12.42 32.35
CA GLY A 598 3.22 -12.15 33.53
C GLY A 598 2.39 -11.93 34.80
N GLY A 599 3.03 -12.03 35.95
CA GLY A 599 2.42 -11.79 37.26
C GLY A 599 3.01 -12.64 38.36
N ALA A 600 2.81 -12.19 39.60
CA ALA A 600 3.15 -12.95 40.79
C ALA A 600 1.88 -13.21 41.63
N PRO A 601 1.81 -14.33 42.37
CA PRO A 601 0.69 -14.65 43.25
C PRO A 601 0.78 -13.76 44.49
N HIS A 602 0.29 -12.53 44.41
CA HIS A 602 0.21 -11.62 45.55
C HIS A 602 -1.26 -11.41 45.93
N ALA A 603 -1.48 -11.26 47.24
CA ALA A 603 -2.80 -11.05 47.83
C ALA A 603 -3.46 -9.76 47.29
N TRP A 604 -4.78 -9.79 47.19
CA TRP A 604 -5.57 -8.63 46.79
C TRP A 604 -5.73 -7.68 47.98
N PRO A 605 -5.46 -6.37 47.84
CA PRO A 605 -5.94 -5.41 48.81
C PRO A 605 -7.48 -5.38 48.75
N ASP A 606 -8.12 -5.14 49.90
CA ASP A 606 -9.57 -5.03 50.00
C ASP A 606 -10.08 -3.94 49.05
N SER A 607 -11.05 -4.29 48.20
CA SER A 607 -11.24 -3.59 46.92
C SER A 607 -12.38 -2.55 46.92
N GLY A 608 -13.14 -2.43 48.02
CA GLY A 608 -14.11 -1.33 48.26
C GLY A 608 -15.13 -1.05 47.15
N HIS A 609 -15.28 -2.00 46.21
CA HIS A 609 -16.04 -2.03 44.94
C HIS A 609 -16.43 -0.69 44.28
N LYS A 610 -15.90 -0.44 43.08
CA LYS A 610 -16.40 0.59 42.14
C LYS A 610 -16.73 -0.02 40.77
N GLU A 611 -17.55 0.74 40.06
CA GLU A 611 -18.23 0.48 38.78
C GLU A 611 -17.31 -0.09 37.69
N PHE A 612 -17.86 -0.86 36.75
CA PHE A 612 -17.13 -1.24 35.54
C PHE A 612 -17.26 -0.12 34.50
N LEU A 613 -16.15 0.20 33.84
CA LEU A 613 -16.03 1.38 33.00
C LEU A 613 -15.62 0.99 31.58
N VAL A 614 -16.09 1.75 30.59
CA VAL A 614 -15.66 1.64 29.18
C VAL A 614 -15.31 3.04 28.65
N GLY A 615 -14.18 3.16 27.94
CA GLY A 615 -13.76 4.35 27.22
C GLY A 615 -13.17 5.50 28.05
N ALA A 616 -13.43 5.56 29.36
CA ALA A 616 -12.92 6.63 30.23
C ALA A 616 -12.64 6.19 31.67
N LEU A 617 -11.47 6.60 32.20
CA LEU A 617 -11.12 6.48 33.61
C LEU A 617 -10.21 7.64 34.05
N GLY A 618 -10.57 8.37 35.11
CA GLY A 618 -9.75 9.47 35.64
C GLY A 618 -9.60 10.60 34.62
N ASP A 619 -8.38 10.86 34.13
CA ASP A 619 -8.08 11.77 33.01
C ASP A 619 -7.75 11.05 31.70
N VAL A 620 -7.70 9.71 31.72
CA VAL A 620 -7.36 8.89 30.55
C VAL A 620 -8.65 8.63 29.75
N ARG A 621 -8.62 8.89 28.44
CA ARG A 621 -9.79 8.83 27.55
C ARG A 621 -9.46 8.14 26.24
N LEU A 622 -10.39 7.32 25.74
CA LEU A 622 -10.32 6.76 24.40
C LEU A 622 -10.74 7.80 23.36
N ALA A 623 -9.93 7.97 22.32
CA ALA A 623 -10.34 8.56 21.06
C ALA A 623 -10.50 7.41 20.05
N GLY A 624 -11.73 7.05 19.68
CA GLY A 624 -11.98 5.75 19.05
C GLY A 624 -13.42 5.29 19.02
N THR A 625 -13.61 4.01 18.72
CA THR A 625 -14.89 3.30 18.86
C THR A 625 -14.72 2.03 19.68
N VAL A 626 -15.75 1.62 20.39
CA VAL A 626 -15.87 0.30 21.01
C VAL A 626 -17.13 -0.35 20.45
N GLU A 627 -16.96 -1.54 19.87
CA GLU A 627 -18.04 -2.33 19.27
C GLU A 627 -18.61 -3.31 20.29
N THR A 628 -17.77 -4.00 21.04
CA THR A 628 -18.26 -4.89 22.09
C THR A 628 -17.28 -5.00 23.25
N VAL A 629 -17.81 -5.24 24.45
CA VAL A 629 -17.05 -5.56 25.67
C VAL A 629 -17.73 -6.74 26.36
N ARG A 630 -16.96 -7.79 26.67
CA ARG A 630 -17.41 -8.94 27.46
C ARG A 630 -16.56 -9.09 28.71
N VAL A 631 -17.22 -9.37 29.83
CA VAL A 631 -16.58 -9.75 31.09
C VAL A 631 -17.05 -11.15 31.45
N SER A 632 -16.12 -12.07 31.67
CA SER A 632 -16.40 -13.46 32.06
C SER A 632 -15.76 -13.80 33.40
N LYS A 633 -16.44 -14.63 34.19
CA LYS A 633 -16.00 -15.07 35.54
C LYS A 633 -14.98 -16.21 35.53
N VAL A 634 -14.38 -16.49 34.37
CA VAL A 634 -13.40 -17.54 34.13
C VAL A 634 -12.29 -17.03 33.23
N ALA A 635 -11.15 -17.70 33.24
CA ALA A 635 -10.12 -17.53 32.23
C ALA A 635 -10.55 -18.25 30.94
N CYS A 636 -11.11 -17.51 29.97
CA CYS A 636 -11.70 -18.08 28.75
C CYS A 636 -10.67 -18.71 27.82
N TYR A 637 -9.41 -18.29 27.90
CA TYR A 637 -8.35 -18.68 26.97
C TYR A 637 -7.10 -19.12 27.73
N THR A 638 -6.50 -20.21 27.25
CA THR A 638 -5.22 -20.73 27.77
C THR A 638 -4.15 -20.88 26.68
N GLU A 639 -4.57 -20.84 25.41
CA GLU A 639 -3.75 -20.93 24.19
C GLU A 639 -4.33 -20.00 23.12
N ASP A 640 -3.63 -19.88 21.98
CA ASP A 640 -4.10 -19.12 20.82
C ASP A 640 -5.43 -19.70 20.29
N PHE A 641 -6.31 -18.84 19.75
CA PHE A 641 -7.63 -19.26 19.26
C PHE A 641 -8.03 -18.54 17.97
N GLU A 642 -8.87 -19.21 17.19
CA GLU A 642 -9.40 -18.67 15.95
C GLU A 642 -10.47 -17.61 16.22
N LEU A 643 -10.16 -16.36 15.91
CA LEU A 643 -11.01 -15.22 16.23
C LEU A 643 -12.36 -15.24 15.48
N ASP A 644 -12.39 -15.77 14.26
CA ASP A 644 -13.62 -15.91 13.46
C ASP A 644 -14.64 -16.85 14.10
N GLN A 645 -14.20 -17.72 15.01
CA GLN A 645 -15.08 -18.59 15.79
C GLN A 645 -15.57 -17.92 17.08
N ALA A 646 -14.82 -16.92 17.57
CA ALA A 646 -15.12 -16.19 18.79
C ALA A 646 -16.00 -14.95 18.52
N LEU A 647 -15.94 -14.36 17.33
CA LEU A 647 -16.73 -13.19 16.94
C LEU A 647 -18.00 -13.56 16.15
N PRO A 648 -19.11 -12.80 16.31
CA PRO A 648 -19.32 -11.80 17.34
C PRO A 648 -19.32 -12.45 18.74
N LEU A 649 -18.86 -11.71 19.75
CA LEU A 649 -18.86 -12.20 21.13
C LEU A 649 -20.29 -12.53 21.55
N LYS A 650 -20.49 -13.75 22.05
CA LYS A 650 -21.80 -14.22 22.52
C LYS A 650 -21.75 -14.44 24.03
N PRO A 651 -22.88 -14.24 24.73
CA PRO A 651 -22.96 -14.59 26.13
C PRO A 651 -23.00 -16.11 26.28
N ASP A 652 -22.31 -16.61 27.29
CA ASP A 652 -22.30 -18.00 27.72
C ASP A 652 -22.60 -18.10 29.23
N ALA A 653 -22.55 -19.30 29.79
CA ALA A 653 -22.85 -19.53 31.22
C ALA A 653 -21.88 -18.83 32.19
N ASP A 654 -20.72 -18.40 31.71
CA ASP A 654 -19.67 -17.77 32.50
C ASP A 654 -19.57 -16.26 32.25
N THR A 655 -20.32 -15.73 31.30
CA THR A 655 -20.40 -14.30 31.00
C THR A 655 -21.08 -13.57 32.16
N LEU A 656 -20.41 -12.59 32.74
CA LEU A 656 -20.97 -11.69 33.76
C LEU A 656 -21.75 -10.55 33.12
N CYS A 657 -21.17 -9.92 32.09
CA CYS A 657 -21.77 -8.80 31.38
C CYS A 657 -21.27 -8.80 29.93
N LEU A 658 -22.17 -8.50 28.99
CA LEU A 658 -21.85 -8.29 27.58
C LEU A 658 -22.51 -7.00 27.10
N LEU A 659 -21.71 -6.03 26.70
CA LEU A 659 -22.17 -4.81 26.02
C LEU A 659 -21.80 -4.94 24.54
N ASP A 660 -22.77 -5.01 23.64
CA ASP A 660 -22.56 -5.15 22.19
C ASP A 660 -22.77 -3.84 21.41
N PHE A 661 -23.21 -2.77 22.10
CA PHE A 661 -23.41 -1.43 21.54
C PHE A 661 -24.25 -1.38 20.25
N GLU A 662 -25.21 -2.29 20.10
CA GLU A 662 -26.08 -2.39 18.94
C GLU A 662 -27.35 -1.53 19.03
N GLU A 663 -27.56 -0.78 20.12
CA GLU A 663 -28.79 0.00 20.32
C GLU A 663 -28.93 1.19 19.37
N GLY A 664 -27.79 1.80 19.00
CA GLY A 664 -27.69 2.89 18.03
C GLY A 664 -28.34 4.22 18.44
N LYS A 665 -28.92 4.31 19.65
CA LYS A 665 -29.55 5.51 20.21
C LYS A 665 -29.75 5.39 21.72
N GLY A 666 -29.93 6.52 22.38
CA GLY A 666 -30.19 6.62 23.82
C GLY A 666 -28.92 6.81 24.64
N ASP A 667 -29.05 6.73 25.97
CA ASP A 667 -27.99 6.94 26.95
C ASP A 667 -27.74 5.70 27.83
N VAL A 668 -28.22 4.54 27.39
CA VAL A 668 -28.09 3.24 28.07
C VAL A 668 -27.48 2.24 27.10
N ALA A 669 -26.41 1.58 27.52
CA ALA A 669 -25.83 0.40 26.89
C ALA A 669 -26.39 -0.83 27.63
N LYS A 670 -27.10 -1.70 26.93
CA LYS A 670 -27.80 -2.84 27.54
C LYS A 670 -26.87 -4.01 27.72
N ASP A 671 -27.09 -4.74 28.81
CA ASP A 671 -26.41 -6.01 29.05
C ASP A 671 -27.07 -7.15 28.26
N ALA A 672 -26.44 -7.53 27.16
CA ALA A 672 -26.85 -8.63 26.29
C ALA A 672 -26.69 -10.01 26.94
N SER A 673 -25.99 -10.14 28.08
CA SER A 673 -25.96 -11.41 28.82
C SER A 673 -27.26 -11.69 29.59
N GLY A 674 -28.12 -10.68 29.77
CA GLY A 674 -29.38 -10.82 30.47
C GLY A 674 -29.27 -10.82 32.00
N HIS A 675 -28.12 -10.43 32.57
CA HIS A 675 -27.90 -10.37 34.01
C HIS A 675 -28.25 -9.01 34.63
N GLY A 676 -28.60 -8.03 33.79
CA GLY A 676 -29.11 -6.73 34.22
C GLY A 676 -28.01 -5.72 34.57
N HIS A 677 -26.81 -5.91 34.03
CA HIS A 677 -25.68 -5.00 34.19
C HIS A 677 -25.67 -3.90 33.12
N ASP A 678 -26.77 -3.17 32.99
CA ASP A 678 -26.89 -2.09 32.02
C ASP A 678 -25.92 -0.94 32.35
N GLY A 679 -25.21 -0.46 31.33
CA GLY A 679 -24.30 0.68 31.41
C GLY A 679 -24.99 2.00 31.11
N ARG A 680 -24.63 3.05 31.84
CA ARG A 680 -25.00 4.42 31.53
C ARG A 680 -23.94 5.08 30.66
N ILE A 681 -24.35 5.60 29.51
CA ILE A 681 -23.48 6.30 28.56
C ILE A 681 -23.41 7.78 28.93
N ALA A 682 -22.20 8.30 29.14
CA ALA A 682 -21.95 9.72 29.39
C ALA A 682 -20.98 10.27 28.35
N ASP A 683 -21.38 11.31 27.62
CA ASP A 683 -20.52 12.06 26.69
C ASP A 683 -19.79 11.17 25.65
N ALA A 684 -20.46 10.12 25.18
CA ALA A 684 -20.07 9.28 24.05
C ALA A 684 -21.22 9.24 23.02
N ALA A 685 -20.90 9.00 21.75
CA ALA A 685 -21.85 9.13 20.65
C ALA A 685 -21.99 7.83 19.86
N TRP A 686 -23.23 7.43 19.58
CA TRP A 686 -23.52 6.30 18.70
C TRP A 686 -22.92 6.54 17.31
N ARG A 687 -22.20 5.53 16.82
CA ARG A 687 -21.62 5.49 15.49
C ARG A 687 -22.28 4.36 14.76
N LYS A 688 -22.97 4.70 13.66
CA LYS A 688 -23.45 3.69 12.75
C LYS A 688 -22.24 3.06 12.08
N MET A 689 -22.09 1.76 12.25
CA MET A 689 -21.13 0.94 11.57
C MET A 689 -21.77 0.48 10.26
N TRP A 690 -20.98 0.34 9.20
CA TRP A 690 -21.49 -0.15 7.92
C TRP A 690 -21.23 -1.66 7.84
N PRO A 691 -22.14 -2.44 7.21
CA PRO A 691 -21.96 -3.88 7.09
C PRO A 691 -20.59 -4.21 6.51
N SER A 692 -19.85 -5.07 7.18
CA SER A 692 -18.50 -5.49 6.79
C SER A 692 -18.48 -6.42 5.57
N ALA A 693 -19.64 -7.00 5.19
CA ALA A 693 -19.84 -7.79 3.97
C ALA A 693 -21.33 -7.97 3.60
N MET A 694 -21.64 -8.15 2.31
CA MET A 694 -22.94 -8.64 1.83
C MET A 694 -22.95 -10.17 1.81
N ALA A 695 -24.09 -10.81 2.09
CA ALA A 695 -24.19 -12.26 2.03
C ALA A 695 -24.08 -12.77 0.59
N GLU A 696 -23.52 -13.99 0.39
CA GLU A 696 -23.32 -14.56 -0.95
C GLU A 696 -24.63 -14.68 -1.76
N GLY A 697 -25.75 -14.95 -1.08
CA GLY A 697 -27.07 -14.98 -1.71
C GLY A 697 -27.52 -13.62 -2.25
N GLU A 698 -27.25 -12.54 -1.52
CA GLU A 698 -27.58 -11.17 -1.92
C GLU A 698 -26.70 -10.73 -3.11
N LEU A 699 -25.42 -11.09 -3.09
CA LEU A 699 -24.49 -10.81 -4.20
C LEU A 699 -24.92 -11.51 -5.49
N ARG A 700 -25.37 -12.77 -5.40
CA ARG A 700 -25.92 -13.52 -6.55
C ARG A 700 -27.20 -12.88 -7.09
N GLU A 701 -28.05 -12.35 -6.22
CA GLU A 701 -29.26 -11.63 -6.62
C GLU A 701 -28.92 -10.30 -7.32
N VAL A 702 -27.95 -9.55 -6.80
CA VAL A 702 -27.44 -8.31 -7.42
C VAL A 702 -26.85 -8.61 -8.81
N GLU A 703 -26.02 -9.64 -8.95
CA GLU A 703 -25.46 -10.04 -10.24
C GLU A 703 -26.58 -10.42 -11.24
N ALA A 704 -27.57 -11.21 -10.80
CA ALA A 704 -28.70 -11.58 -11.64
C ALA A 704 -29.51 -10.36 -12.12
N ASN A 705 -29.73 -9.39 -11.23
CA ASN A 705 -30.42 -8.14 -11.56
C ASN A 705 -29.58 -7.26 -12.50
N LEU A 706 -28.26 -7.19 -12.32
CA LEU A 706 -27.33 -6.51 -13.23
C LEU A 706 -27.33 -7.12 -14.63
N ARG A 707 -27.30 -8.46 -14.75
CA ARG A 707 -27.41 -9.17 -16.04
C ARG A 707 -28.74 -8.89 -16.73
N LYS A 708 -29.82 -8.82 -15.95
CA LYS A 708 -31.17 -8.52 -16.48
C LYS A 708 -31.27 -7.08 -16.99
N ALA A 709 -30.67 -6.13 -16.28
CA ALA A 709 -30.60 -4.72 -16.67
C ALA A 709 -29.65 -4.50 -17.87
N ASN A 710 -28.61 -5.31 -18.00
CA ASN A 710 -27.58 -5.20 -19.03
C ASN A 710 -27.49 -6.48 -19.88
N PRO A 711 -28.51 -6.82 -20.69
CA PRO A 711 -28.58 -8.11 -21.40
C PRO A 711 -27.48 -8.31 -22.46
N THR A 712 -26.81 -7.24 -22.89
CA THR A 712 -25.71 -7.26 -23.85
C THR A 712 -24.35 -7.49 -23.19
N ALA A 713 -24.25 -7.43 -21.86
CA ALA A 713 -23.04 -7.72 -21.10
C ALA A 713 -22.87 -9.22 -20.83
N ALA A 714 -22.51 -9.95 -21.90
CA ALA A 714 -22.35 -11.41 -21.85
C ALA A 714 -21.23 -11.86 -20.89
N ASP A 715 -20.23 -11.00 -20.68
CA ASP A 715 -19.06 -11.16 -19.83
C ASP A 715 -19.23 -10.55 -18.43
N LEU A 716 -20.43 -10.07 -18.07
CA LEU A 716 -20.68 -9.50 -16.76
C LEU A 716 -20.34 -10.53 -15.68
N LEU A 717 -19.42 -10.19 -14.79
CA LEU A 717 -19.09 -10.97 -13.61
C LEU A 717 -18.92 -9.98 -12.47
N LEU A 718 -19.69 -10.16 -11.39
CA LEU A 718 -19.59 -9.29 -10.23
C LEU A 718 -18.32 -9.67 -9.45
N LYS A 719 -17.24 -8.90 -9.61
CA LYS A 719 -16.05 -9.07 -8.78
C LYS A 719 -16.21 -8.28 -7.50
N VAL A 720 -16.16 -9.00 -6.38
CA VAL A 720 -16.39 -8.44 -5.05
C VAL A 720 -15.09 -8.46 -4.29
N VAL A 721 -14.66 -7.28 -3.84
CA VAL A 721 -13.55 -7.13 -2.90
C VAL A 721 -14.16 -6.64 -1.59
N SER A 722 -14.32 -7.54 -0.63
CA SER A 722 -14.78 -7.18 0.71
C SER A 722 -13.70 -6.35 1.40
N VAL A 723 -14.08 -5.18 1.92
CA VAL A 723 -13.20 -4.35 2.75
C VAL A 723 -13.85 -4.18 4.12
N PRO A 724 -13.06 -3.93 5.19
CA PRO A 724 -13.60 -3.82 6.55
C PRO A 724 -14.73 -2.80 6.70
N SER A 725 -14.79 -1.80 5.82
CA SER A 725 -15.77 -0.71 5.84
C SER A 725 -16.96 -0.88 4.90
N GLY A 726 -17.07 -2.00 4.16
CA GLY A 726 -18.14 -2.24 3.19
C GLY A 726 -17.72 -3.10 1.99
N VAL A 727 -18.47 -3.03 0.89
CA VAL A 727 -18.15 -3.78 -0.32
C VAL A 727 -17.56 -2.87 -1.40
N ASN A 728 -16.42 -3.28 -1.97
CA ASN A 728 -15.93 -2.73 -3.23
C ASN A 728 -16.39 -3.65 -4.38
N LEU A 729 -17.00 -3.06 -5.41
CA LEU A 729 -17.39 -3.77 -6.61
C LEU A 729 -16.49 -3.37 -7.77
N ASP A 730 -15.90 -4.35 -8.44
CA ASP A 730 -15.21 -4.18 -9.71
C ASP A 730 -16.09 -4.71 -10.85
N LEU A 731 -16.58 -3.77 -11.65
CA LEU A 731 -17.34 -3.98 -12.88
C LEU A 731 -16.58 -3.40 -14.09
N GLY A 732 -15.28 -3.14 -13.93
CA GLY A 732 -14.43 -2.54 -14.95
C GLY A 732 -14.16 -3.48 -16.12
N GLY A 733 -13.95 -2.91 -17.31
CA GLY A 733 -13.67 -3.66 -18.54
C GLY A 733 -14.90 -4.21 -19.27
N ILE A 734 -16.09 -4.14 -18.68
CA ILE A 734 -17.34 -4.62 -19.27
C ILE A 734 -17.91 -3.50 -20.18
N ALA A 735 -17.41 -3.41 -21.41
CA ALA A 735 -17.69 -2.30 -22.32
C ALA A 735 -19.20 -2.04 -22.56
N THR A 736 -20.04 -3.08 -22.48
CA THR A 736 -21.50 -3.02 -22.69
C THR A 736 -22.32 -2.72 -21.43
N LEU A 737 -21.70 -2.64 -20.25
CA LEU A 737 -22.37 -2.25 -19.01
C LEU A 737 -22.75 -0.76 -19.08
N HIS A 738 -24.03 -0.44 -18.84
CA HIS A 738 -24.55 0.92 -18.93
C HIS A 738 -25.60 1.26 -17.85
N ASP A 739 -26.36 0.27 -17.35
CA ASP A 739 -27.38 0.46 -16.32
C ASP A 739 -26.89 0.00 -14.94
N LEU A 740 -26.78 0.95 -14.00
CA LEU A 740 -26.39 0.73 -12.61
C LEU A 740 -27.59 0.68 -11.63
N SER A 741 -28.83 0.77 -12.10
CA SER A 741 -30.04 0.77 -11.25
C SER A 741 -30.09 -0.37 -10.24
N PRO A 742 -29.63 -1.60 -10.56
CA PRO A 742 -29.57 -2.71 -9.59
C PRO A 742 -28.62 -2.48 -8.39
N LEU A 743 -27.72 -1.51 -8.46
CA LEU A 743 -26.80 -1.16 -7.36
C LEU A 743 -27.42 -0.19 -6.35
N ALA A 744 -28.55 0.43 -6.68
CA ALA A 744 -29.13 1.51 -5.90
C ALA A 744 -29.47 1.05 -4.47
N GLY A 745 -28.98 1.79 -3.48
CA GLY A 745 -29.25 1.52 -2.06
C GLY A 745 -28.41 0.40 -1.43
N LEU A 746 -27.52 -0.25 -2.19
CA LEU A 746 -26.59 -1.24 -1.64
C LEU A 746 -25.49 -0.60 -0.78
N PRO A 747 -24.93 -1.32 0.20
CA PRO A 747 -23.85 -0.82 1.08
C PRO A 747 -22.48 -0.85 0.38
N ILE A 748 -22.38 -0.26 -0.80
CA ILE A 748 -21.15 -0.18 -1.60
C ILE A 748 -20.33 1.04 -1.17
N VAL A 749 -19.05 0.82 -0.90
CA VAL A 749 -18.09 1.87 -0.49
C VAL A 749 -17.04 2.17 -1.56
N GLY A 750 -16.87 1.27 -2.52
CA GLY A 750 -16.04 1.49 -3.70
C GLY A 750 -16.69 0.88 -4.95
N LEU A 751 -16.64 1.59 -6.06
CA LEU A 751 -17.19 1.13 -7.33
C LEU A 751 -16.25 1.44 -8.48
N ASP A 752 -15.77 0.40 -9.16
CA ASP A 752 -15.05 0.51 -10.44
C ASP A 752 -16.00 0.18 -11.58
N VAL A 753 -16.26 1.17 -12.43
CA VAL A 753 -16.96 0.99 -13.72
C VAL A 753 -16.11 1.57 -14.85
N THR A 754 -14.78 1.52 -14.71
CA THR A 754 -13.86 1.95 -15.74
C THR A 754 -13.98 1.07 -16.99
N ARG A 755 -13.79 1.65 -18.18
CA ARG A 755 -13.91 0.97 -19.48
C ARG A 755 -15.31 0.37 -19.72
N THR A 756 -16.35 1.02 -19.21
CA THR A 756 -17.77 0.67 -19.42
C THR A 756 -18.48 1.75 -20.25
N SER A 757 -19.73 1.49 -20.62
CA SER A 757 -20.61 2.48 -21.29
C SER A 757 -21.50 3.26 -20.30
N VAL A 758 -21.20 3.24 -19.00
CA VAL A 758 -21.97 3.96 -17.98
C VAL A 758 -21.91 5.48 -18.24
N SER A 759 -23.08 6.09 -18.37
CA SER A 759 -23.23 7.55 -18.54
C SER A 759 -24.16 8.18 -17.50
N ASP A 760 -25.01 7.40 -16.83
CA ASP A 760 -25.95 7.86 -15.80
C ASP A 760 -25.49 7.43 -14.41
N LEU A 761 -25.20 8.40 -13.56
CA LEU A 761 -24.82 8.19 -12.16
C LEU A 761 -26.00 8.31 -11.18
N SER A 762 -27.22 8.56 -11.67
CA SER A 762 -28.41 8.73 -10.83
C SER A 762 -28.65 7.56 -9.86
N PRO A 763 -28.40 6.29 -10.22
CA PRO A 763 -28.50 5.17 -9.28
C PRO A 763 -27.60 5.29 -8.04
N LEU A 764 -26.51 6.06 -8.12
CA LEU A 764 -25.54 6.23 -7.04
C LEU A 764 -25.94 7.29 -6.00
N ARG A 765 -27.03 8.03 -6.26
CA ARG A 765 -27.44 9.18 -5.46
C ARG A 765 -27.67 8.80 -3.99
N GLY A 766 -26.99 9.50 -3.09
CA GLY A 766 -27.12 9.32 -1.64
C GLY A 766 -26.43 8.06 -1.11
N MET A 767 -25.73 7.30 -1.95
CA MET A 767 -24.87 6.20 -1.52
C MET A 767 -23.60 6.76 -0.83
N ARG A 768 -22.88 5.90 -0.11
CA ARG A 768 -21.68 6.27 0.64
C ARG A 768 -20.39 5.80 -0.01
N ILE A 769 -20.32 5.98 -1.32
CA ILE A 769 -19.15 5.62 -2.11
C ILE A 769 -18.00 6.59 -1.78
N GLY A 770 -16.88 6.04 -1.31
CA GLY A 770 -15.64 6.77 -1.05
C GLY A 770 -14.64 6.69 -2.20
N TRP A 771 -14.74 5.65 -3.03
CA TRP A 771 -13.88 5.42 -4.18
C TRP A 771 -14.74 5.15 -5.42
N LEU A 772 -14.62 6.00 -6.45
CA LEU A 772 -15.40 5.86 -7.69
C LEU A 772 -14.48 5.99 -8.92
N GLY A 773 -14.35 4.90 -9.69
CA GLY A 773 -13.66 4.89 -10.97
C GLY A 773 -14.65 4.86 -12.13
N VAL A 774 -14.62 5.86 -13.02
CA VAL A 774 -15.54 5.92 -14.19
C VAL A 774 -14.83 6.24 -15.51
N ASP A 775 -13.51 6.04 -15.57
CA ASP A 775 -12.71 6.30 -16.78
C ASP A 775 -13.19 5.46 -17.96
N ARG A 776 -13.10 5.99 -19.18
CA ARG A 776 -13.75 5.37 -20.35
C ARG A 776 -12.84 5.02 -21.52
N TRP A 777 -11.52 4.92 -21.30
CA TRP A 777 -10.57 4.57 -22.36
C TRP A 777 -10.55 3.06 -22.66
N GLY A 778 -10.97 2.67 -23.86
CA GLY A 778 -10.77 1.31 -24.41
C GLY A 778 -9.47 1.20 -25.22
N ASP A 779 -9.51 0.45 -26.32
CA ASP A 779 -8.40 0.32 -27.29
C ASP A 779 -8.20 1.63 -28.10
N TYR A 780 -7.66 2.65 -27.45
CA TYR A 780 -7.37 3.98 -28.03
C TYR A 780 -8.60 4.82 -28.42
N THR A 781 -9.81 4.43 -28.02
CA THR A 781 -11.04 5.23 -28.20
C THR A 781 -11.93 5.22 -26.95
N PRO A 782 -12.66 6.31 -26.64
CA PRO A 782 -13.64 6.34 -25.56
C PRO A 782 -14.79 5.36 -25.77
N ILE A 783 -15.19 4.65 -24.72
CA ILE A 783 -16.34 3.73 -24.69
C ILE A 783 -17.60 4.48 -24.25
N GLY A 784 -18.75 4.21 -24.88
CA GLY A 784 -20.06 4.75 -24.50
C GLY A 784 -20.32 6.21 -24.90
N ASP A 785 -21.19 6.89 -24.15
CA ASP A 785 -21.52 8.31 -24.33
C ASP A 785 -20.78 9.24 -23.36
N GLY A 786 -20.41 8.69 -22.19
CA GLY A 786 -19.73 9.40 -21.11
C GLY A 786 -20.69 10.23 -20.24
N ILE A 787 -20.24 10.44 -19.02
CA ILE A 787 -20.98 11.18 -17.99
C ILE A 787 -21.02 12.68 -18.31
N GLU A 788 -22.18 13.29 -18.09
CA GLU A 788 -22.40 14.74 -18.21
C GLU A 788 -22.82 15.37 -16.87
N ASP A 789 -23.67 14.69 -16.09
CA ASP A 789 -24.20 15.18 -14.83
C ASP A 789 -23.48 14.55 -13.62
N LEU A 790 -22.84 15.40 -12.80
CA LEU A 790 -22.25 15.02 -11.52
C LEU A 790 -23.16 15.28 -10.31
N SER A 791 -24.37 15.82 -10.51
CA SER A 791 -25.33 16.09 -9.43
C SER A 791 -25.60 14.90 -8.49
N PRO A 792 -25.59 13.63 -8.95
CA PRO A 792 -25.74 12.48 -8.06
C PRO A 792 -24.62 12.33 -7.02
N LEU A 793 -23.44 12.91 -7.28
CA LEU A 793 -22.26 12.80 -6.40
C LEU A 793 -22.26 13.82 -5.25
N LYS A 794 -23.19 14.77 -5.25
CA LYS A 794 -23.21 15.88 -4.30
C LYS A 794 -23.35 15.41 -2.85
N GLY A 795 -22.38 15.78 -2.02
CA GLY A 795 -22.39 15.49 -0.58
C GLY A 795 -21.99 14.04 -0.24
N MET A 796 -21.52 13.26 -1.21
CA MET A 796 -20.99 11.92 -0.97
C MET A 796 -19.61 12.00 -0.27
N PRO A 797 -19.23 11.00 0.54
CA PRO A 797 -17.94 10.95 1.21
C PRO A 797 -16.80 10.54 0.27
N LEU A 798 -16.80 11.03 -0.97
CA LEU A 798 -15.83 10.67 -2.00
C LEU A 798 -14.43 11.16 -1.61
N VAL A 799 -13.49 10.21 -1.51
CA VAL A 799 -12.06 10.44 -1.27
C VAL A 799 -11.25 10.28 -2.56
N PHE A 800 -11.74 9.44 -3.48
CA PHE A 800 -11.13 9.17 -4.77
C PHE A 800 -12.17 9.20 -5.89
N LEU A 801 -11.89 9.94 -6.95
CA LEU A 801 -12.72 10.00 -8.16
C LEU A 801 -11.85 10.10 -9.41
N THR A 802 -12.12 9.25 -10.41
CA THR A 802 -11.52 9.38 -11.75
C THR A 802 -12.60 9.68 -12.79
N LEU A 803 -12.35 10.68 -13.63
CA LEU A 803 -13.22 11.19 -14.69
C LEU A 803 -12.39 11.42 -15.97
N TYR A 804 -11.69 10.38 -16.42
CA TYR A 804 -10.76 10.45 -17.54
C TYR A 804 -11.33 9.84 -18.84
N GLY A 805 -11.23 10.60 -19.93
CA GLY A 805 -11.42 10.08 -21.30
C GLY A 805 -12.63 10.60 -22.07
N HIS A 806 -12.76 11.92 -22.23
CA HIS A 806 -13.83 12.50 -23.06
C HIS A 806 -15.22 12.38 -22.45
N HIS A 807 -15.32 12.50 -21.12
CA HIS A 807 -16.59 12.82 -20.47
C HIS A 807 -17.10 14.20 -20.89
N ARG A 808 -18.42 14.40 -20.87
CA ARG A 808 -19.08 15.66 -21.24
C ARG A 808 -19.31 16.59 -20.03
N VAL A 809 -18.71 16.27 -18.88
CA VAL A 809 -18.77 17.07 -17.64
C VAL A 809 -18.25 18.49 -17.90
N LYS A 810 -19.08 19.48 -17.57
CA LYS A 810 -18.73 20.93 -17.63
C LYS A 810 -18.68 21.59 -16.26
N ASP A 811 -19.49 21.09 -15.32
CA ASP A 811 -19.68 21.68 -14.00
C ASP A 811 -19.12 20.75 -12.92
N LEU A 812 -18.15 21.26 -12.16
CA LEU A 812 -17.54 20.56 -11.02
C LEU A 812 -18.19 20.96 -9.68
N LEU A 813 -19.15 21.89 -9.67
CA LEU A 813 -19.85 22.34 -8.46
C LEU A 813 -20.42 21.20 -7.61
N PRO A 814 -20.96 20.10 -8.19
CA PRO A 814 -21.42 18.96 -7.39
C PRO A 814 -20.34 18.31 -6.52
N LEU A 815 -19.05 18.44 -6.87
CA LEU A 815 -17.94 17.88 -6.09
C LEU A 815 -17.57 18.74 -4.87
N GLN A 816 -18.03 20.00 -4.83
CA GLN A 816 -17.69 20.93 -3.75
C GLN A 816 -18.08 20.36 -2.37
N GLY A 817 -17.11 20.35 -1.45
CA GLY A 817 -17.30 19.84 -0.09
C GLY A 817 -17.14 18.33 0.07
N CYS A 818 -16.92 17.57 -1.01
CA CYS A 818 -16.50 16.18 -0.89
C CYS A 818 -15.09 16.10 -0.29
N PRO A 819 -14.77 15.10 0.56
CA PRO A 819 -13.44 14.94 1.16
C PRO A 819 -12.42 14.35 0.17
N LEU A 820 -12.45 14.77 -1.10
CA LEU A 820 -11.59 14.24 -2.16
C LEU A 820 -10.13 14.53 -1.84
N ARG A 821 -9.33 13.46 -1.78
CA ARG A 821 -7.86 13.52 -1.75
C ARG A 821 -7.28 13.28 -3.13
N THR A 822 -7.93 12.46 -3.95
CA THR A 822 -7.51 12.18 -5.33
C THR A 822 -8.62 12.47 -6.31
N LEU A 823 -8.33 13.31 -7.30
CA LEU A 823 -9.25 13.65 -8.37
C LEU A 823 -8.53 13.61 -9.72
N TYR A 824 -8.98 12.75 -10.63
CA TYR A 824 -8.52 12.76 -12.03
C TYR A 824 -9.64 13.34 -12.89
N VAL A 825 -9.40 14.48 -13.52
CA VAL A 825 -10.34 15.20 -14.37
C VAL A 825 -9.60 15.48 -15.66
N GLY A 826 -9.77 14.63 -16.66
CA GLY A 826 -8.99 14.75 -17.90
C GLY A 826 -9.75 14.43 -19.17
N SER A 827 -9.40 15.18 -20.21
CA SER A 827 -10.00 15.17 -21.53
C SER A 827 -11.50 15.44 -21.49
N ASN A 828 -12.01 16.28 -20.60
CA ASN A 828 -13.44 16.60 -20.47
C ASN A 828 -13.72 18.08 -20.82
N ALA A 829 -14.95 18.55 -20.59
CA ALA A 829 -15.40 19.90 -20.94
C ALA A 829 -15.36 20.89 -19.75
N ALA A 830 -14.79 20.51 -18.61
CA ALA A 830 -14.68 21.37 -17.44
C ALA A 830 -13.58 22.41 -17.65
N SER A 831 -13.86 23.65 -17.26
CA SER A 831 -12.93 24.78 -17.41
C SER A 831 -12.74 25.62 -16.14
N ASP A 832 -13.65 25.47 -15.17
CA ASP A 832 -13.63 26.20 -13.90
C ASP A 832 -13.26 25.25 -12.74
N LEU A 833 -12.17 25.58 -12.03
CA LEU A 833 -11.70 24.85 -10.87
C LEU A 833 -12.14 25.48 -9.53
N SER A 834 -12.89 26.59 -9.55
CA SER A 834 -13.40 27.26 -8.34
C SER A 834 -14.13 26.33 -7.37
N PRO A 835 -14.92 25.34 -7.82
CA PRO A 835 -15.52 24.35 -6.93
C PRO A 835 -14.54 23.53 -6.10
N LEU A 836 -13.28 23.42 -6.55
CA LEU A 836 -12.23 22.64 -5.90
C LEU A 836 -11.46 23.42 -4.82
N ALA A 837 -11.70 24.74 -4.71
CA ALA A 837 -10.97 25.61 -3.81
C ALA A 837 -11.15 25.18 -2.35
N GLY A 838 -10.02 25.03 -1.62
CA GLY A 838 -10.01 24.68 -0.20
C GLY A 838 -10.34 23.22 0.12
N MET A 839 -10.52 22.36 -0.90
CA MET A 839 -10.70 20.92 -0.70
C MET A 839 -9.37 20.25 -0.29
N PRO A 840 -9.40 19.12 0.45
CA PRO A 840 -8.21 18.42 0.93
C PRO A 840 -7.52 17.58 -0.18
N LEU A 841 -7.45 18.12 -1.40
CA LEU A 841 -6.87 17.44 -2.55
C LEU A 841 -5.36 17.30 -2.39
N GLU A 842 -4.87 16.05 -2.43
CA GLU A 842 -3.45 15.69 -2.42
C GLU A 842 -2.94 15.33 -3.81
N ILE A 843 -3.79 14.73 -4.65
CA ILE A 843 -3.46 14.31 -6.01
C ILE A 843 -4.53 14.87 -6.94
N LEU A 844 -4.12 15.74 -7.86
CA LEU A 844 -4.97 16.26 -8.91
C LEU A 844 -4.32 15.97 -10.26
N ARG A 845 -5.03 15.24 -11.12
CA ARG A 845 -4.64 15.07 -12.52
C ARG A 845 -5.63 15.83 -13.39
N LEU A 846 -5.11 16.83 -14.07
CA LEU A 846 -5.79 17.56 -15.13
C LEU A 846 -5.24 17.06 -16.46
N ALA A 847 -6.07 17.03 -17.49
CA ALA A 847 -5.61 16.84 -18.86
C ALA A 847 -6.61 17.50 -19.82
N GLY A 848 -6.14 18.21 -20.84
CA GLY A 848 -6.98 18.75 -21.91
C GLY A 848 -7.05 20.29 -21.97
N ASP A 849 -7.52 20.81 -23.11
CA ASP A 849 -7.32 22.20 -23.55
C ASP A 849 -8.20 23.26 -22.86
N ALA A 850 -9.17 22.84 -22.02
CA ALA A 850 -10.22 23.70 -21.49
C ALA A 850 -9.86 24.40 -20.17
N ILE A 851 -8.97 23.81 -19.36
CA ILE A 851 -8.55 24.38 -18.08
C ILE A 851 -7.36 25.31 -18.30
N ARG A 852 -7.53 26.59 -17.98
CA ARG A 852 -6.50 27.63 -18.21
C ARG A 852 -6.09 28.39 -16.95
N ASP A 853 -6.88 28.28 -15.89
CA ASP A 853 -6.65 28.97 -14.62
C ASP A 853 -6.57 27.95 -13.48
N LEU A 854 -5.41 27.92 -12.83
CA LEU A 854 -5.12 27.07 -11.68
C LEU A 854 -5.16 27.84 -10.35
N SER A 855 -5.40 29.15 -10.39
CA SER A 855 -5.46 29.98 -9.18
C SER A 855 -6.45 29.48 -8.12
N PRO A 856 -7.61 28.86 -8.45
CA PRO A 856 -8.53 28.38 -7.42
C PRO A 856 -7.98 27.24 -6.56
N ILE A 857 -7.00 26.48 -7.06
CA ILE A 857 -6.40 25.33 -6.36
C ILE A 857 -5.01 25.66 -5.79
N GLN A 858 -4.56 26.91 -5.84
CA GLN A 858 -3.22 27.32 -5.42
C GLN A 858 -2.88 26.99 -3.95
N ASN A 859 -3.91 26.89 -3.10
CA ASN A 859 -3.77 26.61 -1.66
C ASN A 859 -4.26 25.21 -1.28
N ALA A 860 -4.60 24.35 -2.25
CA ALA A 860 -4.92 22.96 -1.99
C ALA A 860 -3.65 22.23 -1.49
N PRO A 861 -3.75 21.25 -0.58
CA PRO A 861 -2.60 20.50 -0.04
C PRO A 861 -2.06 19.47 -1.05
N LEU A 862 -1.90 19.89 -2.31
CA LEU A 862 -1.49 19.04 -3.42
C LEU A 862 -0.03 18.60 -3.22
N ARG A 863 0.15 17.30 -3.14
CA ARG A 863 1.44 16.61 -3.25
C ARG A 863 1.78 16.32 -4.70
N VAL A 864 0.75 16.15 -5.53
CA VAL A 864 0.88 15.76 -6.94
C VAL A 864 -0.11 16.57 -7.78
N LEU A 865 0.42 17.33 -8.74
CA LEU A 865 -0.37 17.99 -9.78
C LEU A 865 0.16 17.56 -11.14
N LEU A 866 -0.65 16.80 -11.89
CA LEU A 866 -0.36 16.39 -13.26
C LEU A 866 -1.23 17.24 -14.21
N LEU A 867 -0.65 17.83 -15.25
CA LEU A 867 -1.33 18.71 -16.21
C LEU A 867 -1.33 18.15 -17.63
#